data_AF-A0A968XPW1-F1
#
_entry.id   AF-A0A968XPW1-F1
#
_cell.length_a   1.000
_cell.length_b   1.000
_cell.length_c   1.000
_cell.angle_alpha   90.00
_cell.angle_beta   90.00
_cell.angle_gamma   90.00
#
_symmetry.space_group_name_H-M   'P 1'
#
loop_
_entity.id
_entity.type
_entity.pdbx_description
1 polymer ?
#
loop_
_entity_poly.entity_id
_entity_poly.type
_entity_poly.pdbx_seq_one_letter_code
_entity_poly.pdbx_strand_id
1 'polypeptide(L)'
;GAKALYEGGQLCFLERGTERGAFALNPNTGVITLANPDALDASARPMQELRLQAFDGVNTTLAQVTIETTSTPVAKSGQFKVASFNTSLFRETAGLLITNLAGVDNIQAQKIARIIQRNNADVILVNEFDYDVGGVAIRRFRENYLEVAQSGESPVYYPYAYVAPSNTGIPSGFDLDNNGSVVTTPGATGYGEDAFGFGTFPGQYSFVVLSKFPIDTANIRTFQRFRWKDMPGALLPTNGPADWYSAAELNVFRLSSKNHADVPVLVNGTPVHILASHPTPPVFDDPASGQPWIAGVDHNGRRNSDEIRFWSDYVTPAASGYIYDDNEWIAAGNTNPATPMGGLPVNARFVLMGDQNADENEGDSTPPAILNVITNMLFNTAFVPGGGSGPDADDTAAFSGGVRVDYVLPSAFGVQVQTGAVFWPSAMSGDPIVAALDGSDHHLVYLSLALTGVEVPPSTDLVTYYAPAQGLAGDALRMALHDIIDDHVVIDYGIVDDIMQVIDESPTNAAHLRLLYSTNTLAKSSSNIAGGWNREHVWPRSDGVGDEGADYSDIHHLFPAKDSVNSLRSNLPFDESANLASDPFSPESFKDSDSWEPLDRDKGIVARALLYMMTRYDGSDALSVDLLLADNTSPVGTHGVLATLLEWNRAFPPTEYERARNDAIYAGVSVNGAVHAQGNRNPFVDFPQFADAMFLGTGTNSFGKWQLQRFTLAQLLDESISGVSADPEGDGLDNYEEFLLNGNPMAGDDVPLDVARTGDQVTLTFFRPKGVMEQAQLRSSITLEPAGWTNVPNWEASSVFTELGDYQRIDYTITLDEDSGLFRFWQVVFE
;
A
#
# COMPACT_ATOMS: atom_id res chain seq x y z
N GLY A 1 -9.52 -40.51 -16.35
CA GLY A 1 -10.30 -41.20 -17.39
C GLY A 1 -11.67 -40.58 -17.44
N ALA A 2 -12.02 -39.92 -18.54
CA ALA A 2 -13.28 -39.21 -18.68
C ALA A 2 -14.39 -40.17 -19.14
N LYS A 3 -15.52 -40.19 -18.43
CA LYS A 3 -16.78 -40.77 -18.91
C LYS A 3 -17.81 -39.66 -19.03
N ALA A 4 -18.42 -39.53 -20.19
CA ALA A 4 -19.57 -38.66 -20.40
C ALA A 4 -20.78 -39.18 -19.60
N LEU A 5 -21.51 -38.29 -18.95
CA LEU A 5 -22.86 -38.58 -18.46
C LEU A 5 -23.78 -38.75 -19.67
N TYR A 6 -24.61 -39.80 -19.67
CA TYR A 6 -25.70 -39.95 -20.64
C TYR A 6 -26.68 -38.77 -20.48
N GLU A 7 -27.23 -38.26 -21.59
CA GLU A 7 -28.29 -37.24 -21.58
C GLU A 7 -29.41 -37.63 -20.60
N GLY A 8 -29.60 -36.81 -19.55
CA GLY A 8 -30.63 -37.01 -18.52
C GLY A 8 -30.15 -37.58 -17.19
N GLY A 9 -28.88 -37.95 -17.04
CA GLY A 9 -28.32 -38.39 -15.75
C GLY A 9 -28.04 -37.22 -14.79
N GLN A 10 -28.36 -37.39 -13.50
CA GLN A 10 -28.06 -36.42 -12.44
C GLN A 10 -27.09 -37.02 -11.41
N LEU A 11 -26.11 -36.22 -10.96
CA LEU A 11 -25.25 -36.53 -9.82
C LEU A 11 -25.81 -35.87 -8.55
N CYS A 12 -25.90 -36.62 -7.46
CA CYS A 12 -26.27 -36.07 -6.15
C CYS A 12 -25.37 -36.61 -5.04
N PHE A 13 -25.24 -35.83 -3.96
CA PHE A 13 -24.60 -36.30 -2.73
C PHE A 13 -25.51 -37.31 -2.02
N LEU A 14 -24.92 -38.36 -1.46
CA LEU A 14 -25.63 -39.36 -0.64
C LEU A 14 -25.31 -39.14 0.84
N GLU A 15 -26.12 -38.28 1.48
CA GLU A 15 -26.34 -38.07 2.94
C GLU A 15 -25.13 -37.94 3.91
N ARG A 16 -23.87 -38.20 3.51
CA ARG A 16 -22.66 -37.98 4.32
C ARG A 16 -21.57 -37.28 3.50
N GLY A 17 -20.98 -36.25 4.11
CA GLY A 17 -19.87 -35.47 3.53
C GLY A 17 -20.17 -33.99 3.31
N THR A 18 -21.44 -33.59 3.30
CA THR A 18 -21.89 -32.18 3.28
C THR A 18 -22.40 -31.71 4.64
N GLU A 19 -22.14 -32.47 5.71
CA GLU A 19 -22.49 -32.04 7.07
C GLU A 19 -21.80 -30.69 7.32
N ARG A 20 -22.59 -29.60 7.45
CA ARG A 20 -22.19 -28.17 7.52
C ARG A 20 -22.03 -27.41 6.19
N GLY A 21 -22.29 -28.02 5.04
CA GLY A 21 -22.32 -27.33 3.74
C GLY A 21 -20.95 -26.92 3.18
N ALA A 22 -19.87 -27.55 3.64
CA ALA A 22 -18.51 -27.22 3.22
C ALA A 22 -18.30 -27.39 1.70
N PHE A 23 -18.94 -28.37 1.09
CA PHE A 23 -18.78 -28.69 -0.33
C PHE A 23 -20.10 -28.60 -1.10
N ALA A 24 -20.03 -28.14 -2.34
CA ALA A 24 -21.11 -28.22 -3.32
C ALA A 24 -20.72 -29.17 -4.45
N LEU A 25 -21.71 -29.80 -5.09
CA LEU A 25 -21.55 -30.66 -6.24
C LEU A 25 -22.37 -30.07 -7.37
N ASN A 26 -21.73 -29.79 -8.49
CA ASN A 26 -22.47 -29.50 -9.71
C ASN A 26 -23.05 -30.83 -10.24
N PRO A 27 -24.40 -30.98 -10.28
CA PRO A 27 -25.05 -32.24 -10.61
C PRO A 27 -24.89 -32.63 -12.08
N ASN A 28 -24.53 -31.68 -12.94
CA ASN A 28 -24.36 -31.88 -14.38
C ASN A 28 -22.91 -32.23 -14.74
N THR A 29 -21.93 -31.71 -13.99
CA THR A 29 -20.50 -31.88 -14.30
C THR A 29 -19.78 -32.84 -13.36
N GLY A 30 -20.33 -33.06 -12.15
CA GLY A 30 -19.69 -33.84 -11.11
C GLY A 30 -18.57 -33.12 -10.37
N VAL A 31 -18.37 -31.83 -10.64
CA VAL A 31 -17.38 -30.98 -9.98
C VAL A 31 -17.77 -30.76 -8.53
N ILE A 32 -16.81 -30.99 -7.63
CA ILE A 32 -16.95 -30.68 -6.20
C ILE A 32 -16.21 -29.36 -5.95
N THR A 33 -16.91 -28.35 -5.45
CA THR A 33 -16.34 -27.06 -5.05
C THR A 33 -16.39 -26.89 -3.53
N LEU A 34 -15.46 -26.12 -2.98
CA LEU A 34 -15.51 -25.67 -1.60
C LEU A 34 -16.52 -24.52 -1.50
N ALA A 35 -17.70 -24.80 -0.97
CA ALA A 35 -18.82 -23.86 -0.87
C ALA A 35 -18.79 -23.04 0.42
N ASN A 36 -18.27 -23.61 1.52
CA ASN A 36 -18.12 -22.93 2.79
C ASN A 36 -16.80 -23.36 3.46
N PRO A 37 -15.71 -22.60 3.29
CA PRO A 37 -14.42 -22.92 3.92
C PRO A 37 -14.50 -22.91 5.46
N ASP A 38 -15.31 -22.04 6.07
CA ASP A 38 -15.44 -21.93 7.54
C ASP A 38 -16.10 -23.17 8.18
N ALA A 39 -16.80 -23.97 7.36
CA ALA A 39 -17.32 -25.25 7.79
C ALA A 39 -16.24 -26.34 7.93
N LEU A 40 -15.03 -26.12 7.37
CA LEU A 40 -13.89 -27.02 7.50
C LEU A 40 -13.09 -26.73 8.77
N ASP A 41 -13.12 -27.68 9.69
CA ASP A 41 -12.15 -27.74 10.78
C ASP A 41 -11.01 -28.68 10.37
N ALA A 42 -10.03 -28.14 9.64
CA ALA A 42 -8.88 -28.92 9.18
C ALA A 42 -8.02 -29.46 10.34
N SER A 43 -8.12 -28.85 11.53
CA SER A 43 -7.40 -29.28 12.73
C SER A 43 -8.02 -30.51 13.38
N ALA A 44 -9.37 -30.60 13.39
CA ALA A 44 -10.09 -31.73 13.97
C ALA A 44 -10.43 -32.83 12.95
N ARG A 45 -10.59 -32.48 11.65
CA ARG A 45 -10.98 -33.40 10.57
C ARG A 45 -10.20 -33.10 9.29
N PRO A 46 -8.92 -33.53 9.20
CA PRO A 46 -8.07 -33.31 8.04
C PRO A 46 -8.48 -34.13 6.81
N MET A 47 -9.43 -35.06 6.93
CA MET A 47 -9.97 -35.83 5.81
C MET A 47 -11.49 -35.69 5.77
N GLN A 48 -12.00 -35.25 4.63
CA GLN A 48 -13.43 -35.12 4.33
C GLN A 48 -13.83 -36.20 3.33
N GLU A 49 -14.72 -37.11 3.74
CA GLU A 49 -15.24 -38.16 2.87
C GLU A 49 -16.55 -37.71 2.23
N LEU A 50 -16.56 -37.58 0.91
CA LEU A 50 -17.73 -37.27 0.10
C LEU A 50 -18.23 -38.53 -0.61
N ARG A 51 -19.49 -38.88 -0.39
CA ARG A 51 -20.15 -39.99 -1.10
C ARG A 51 -21.04 -39.45 -2.20
N LEU A 52 -20.75 -39.87 -3.43
CA LEU A 52 -21.42 -39.43 -4.65
C LEU A 52 -22.27 -40.57 -5.22
N GLN A 53 -23.48 -40.25 -5.65
CA GLN A 53 -24.35 -41.14 -6.40
C GLN A 53 -24.56 -40.60 -7.81
N ALA A 54 -24.24 -41.40 -8.82
CA ALA A 54 -24.64 -41.16 -10.20
C ALA A 54 -25.91 -41.96 -10.51
N PHE A 55 -26.90 -41.33 -11.15
CA PHE A 55 -28.14 -41.97 -11.57
C PHE A 55 -28.50 -41.57 -13.01
N ASP A 56 -28.84 -42.53 -13.86
CA ASP A 56 -29.20 -42.33 -15.28
C ASP A 56 -30.72 -42.42 -15.57
N GLY A 57 -31.55 -42.43 -14.52
CA GLY A 57 -33.00 -42.69 -14.64
C GLY A 57 -33.39 -44.15 -14.37
N VAL A 58 -32.45 -45.11 -14.42
CA VAL A 58 -32.70 -46.55 -14.22
C VAL A 58 -31.67 -47.22 -13.31
N ASN A 59 -30.39 -46.90 -13.50
CA ASN A 59 -29.24 -47.48 -12.82
C ASN A 59 -28.57 -46.46 -11.90
N THR A 60 -28.06 -46.93 -10.76
CA THR A 60 -27.26 -46.12 -9.83
C THR A 60 -25.86 -46.66 -9.68
N THR A 61 -24.86 -45.79 -9.55
CA THR A 61 -23.48 -46.14 -9.14
C THR A 61 -23.03 -45.24 -8.01
N LEU A 62 -22.27 -45.80 -7.06
CA LEU A 62 -21.70 -45.09 -5.94
C LEU A 62 -20.21 -44.89 -6.13
N ALA A 63 -19.71 -43.70 -5.76
CA ALA A 63 -18.30 -43.40 -5.66
C ALA A 63 -18.02 -42.70 -4.33
N GLN A 64 -16.81 -42.91 -3.83
CA GLN A 64 -16.29 -42.22 -2.65
C GLN A 64 -15.13 -41.34 -3.09
N VAL A 65 -15.15 -40.08 -2.67
CA VAL A 65 -14.06 -39.12 -2.84
C VAL A 65 -13.58 -38.73 -1.46
N THR A 66 -12.27 -38.84 -1.23
CA THR A 66 -11.65 -38.33 0.00
C THR A 66 -10.90 -37.05 -0.34
N ILE A 67 -11.20 -35.97 0.38
CA ILE A 67 -10.49 -34.71 0.30
C ILE A 67 -9.62 -34.58 1.56
N GLU A 68 -8.31 -34.54 1.38
CA GLU A 68 -7.36 -34.26 2.45
C GLU A 68 -7.15 -32.74 2.53
N THR A 69 -7.45 -32.14 3.68
CA THR A 69 -7.20 -30.72 3.97
C THR A 69 -5.93 -30.61 4.79
N THR A 70 -4.92 -29.93 4.26
CA THR A 70 -3.68 -29.61 4.99
C THR A 70 -3.72 -28.18 5.50
N SER A 71 -3.17 -27.95 6.70
CA SER A 71 -2.94 -26.60 7.24
C SER A 71 -1.62 -25.99 6.78
N THR A 72 -0.89 -26.70 5.90
CA THR A 72 0.31 -26.18 5.27
C THR A 72 -0.14 -25.12 4.26
N PRO A 73 0.27 -23.85 4.41
CA PRO A 73 0.09 -22.88 3.34
C PRO A 73 0.71 -23.48 2.09
N VAL A 74 -0.10 -23.73 1.07
CA VAL A 74 0.46 -23.95 -0.26
C VAL A 74 1.07 -22.61 -0.60
N ALA A 75 2.39 -22.49 -0.50
CA ALA A 75 3.11 -21.37 -1.07
C ALA A 75 2.76 -21.35 -2.55
N LYS A 76 1.73 -20.57 -2.93
CA LYS A 76 1.57 -20.25 -4.34
C LYS A 76 2.71 -19.28 -4.60
N SER A 77 3.43 -19.47 -5.69
CA SER A 77 4.47 -18.51 -6.06
C SER A 77 3.84 -17.13 -6.16
N GLY A 78 4.61 -16.04 -5.97
CA GLY A 78 4.17 -14.71 -6.36
C GLY A 78 3.85 -14.58 -7.85
N GLN A 79 3.91 -15.67 -8.62
CA GLN A 79 3.61 -15.70 -10.04
C GLN A 79 2.13 -16.00 -10.28
N PHE A 80 1.52 -15.24 -11.17
CA PHE A 80 0.12 -15.38 -11.53
C PHE A 80 -0.11 -14.90 -12.96
N LYS A 81 -1.16 -15.40 -13.60
CA LYS A 81 -1.53 -15.02 -14.97
C LYS A 81 -2.80 -14.17 -14.98
N VAL A 82 -2.77 -13.05 -15.70
CA VAL A 82 -3.90 -12.15 -15.87
C VAL A 82 -4.28 -12.03 -17.35
N ALA A 83 -5.56 -11.86 -17.66
CA ALA A 83 -6.03 -11.71 -19.05
C ALA A 83 -7.23 -10.77 -19.19
N SER A 84 -7.27 -9.99 -20.27
CA SER A 84 -8.46 -9.25 -20.69
C SER A 84 -9.04 -9.89 -21.95
N PHE A 85 -10.38 -10.00 -22.02
CA PHE A 85 -11.04 -10.53 -23.20
C PHE A 85 -12.43 -9.89 -23.39
N ASN A 86 -12.58 -9.08 -24.44
CA ASN A 86 -13.90 -8.72 -24.94
C ASN A 86 -14.52 -9.91 -25.68
N THR A 87 -15.66 -10.38 -25.19
CA THR A 87 -16.27 -11.64 -25.62
C THR A 87 -17.47 -11.49 -26.54
N SER A 88 -17.92 -10.25 -26.75
CA SER A 88 -19.17 -9.94 -27.48
C SER A 88 -20.36 -10.79 -27.03
N LEU A 89 -20.41 -11.14 -25.74
CA LEU A 89 -21.47 -11.93 -25.11
C LEU A 89 -22.64 -11.06 -24.64
N PHE A 90 -22.82 -9.87 -25.22
CA PHE A 90 -23.99 -9.02 -25.00
C PHE A 90 -25.19 -9.51 -25.82
N ARG A 91 -26.39 -9.07 -25.46
CA ARG A 91 -27.61 -9.32 -26.25
C ARG A 91 -28.38 -8.03 -26.48
N GLU A 92 -29.28 -8.04 -27.45
CA GLU A 92 -30.18 -6.91 -27.77
C GLU A 92 -31.42 -6.84 -26.88
N THR A 93 -31.55 -7.74 -25.91
CA THR A 93 -32.74 -7.82 -25.05
C THR A 93 -32.35 -8.23 -23.65
N ALA A 94 -32.83 -7.48 -22.67
CA ALA A 94 -32.60 -7.73 -21.25
C ALA A 94 -32.94 -9.18 -20.87
N GLY A 95 -32.00 -9.86 -20.20
CA GLY A 95 -32.17 -11.25 -19.73
C GLY A 95 -32.04 -12.33 -20.81
N LEU A 96 -31.83 -11.98 -22.08
CA LEU A 96 -31.61 -12.98 -23.14
C LEU A 96 -30.29 -13.73 -22.93
N LEU A 97 -29.25 -13.07 -22.43
CA LEU A 97 -27.97 -13.70 -22.12
C LEU A 97 -28.15 -14.82 -21.07
N ILE A 98 -28.90 -14.54 -19.99
CA ILE A 98 -29.26 -15.53 -18.97
C ILE A 98 -29.92 -16.76 -19.62
N THR A 99 -30.87 -16.53 -20.52
CA THR A 99 -31.59 -17.61 -21.21
C THR A 99 -30.67 -18.41 -22.13
N ASN A 100 -29.81 -17.73 -22.88
CA ASN A 100 -28.85 -18.36 -23.80
C ASN A 100 -27.79 -19.20 -23.09
N LEU A 101 -27.40 -18.82 -21.87
CA LEU A 101 -26.43 -19.55 -21.06
C LEU A 101 -27.07 -20.65 -20.20
N ALA A 102 -28.39 -20.80 -20.23
CA ALA A 102 -29.10 -21.80 -19.41
C ALA A 102 -28.75 -23.25 -19.78
N GLY A 103 -28.50 -23.49 -21.07
CA GLY A 103 -28.09 -24.77 -21.61
C GLY A 103 -26.57 -24.88 -21.78
N VAL A 104 -26.14 -25.86 -22.58
CA VAL A 104 -24.73 -26.10 -22.93
C VAL A 104 -24.49 -26.01 -24.44
N ASP A 105 -25.49 -25.63 -25.22
CA ASP A 105 -25.54 -25.69 -26.69
C ASP A 105 -25.30 -24.33 -27.38
N ASN A 106 -25.19 -23.24 -26.62
CA ASN A 106 -24.81 -21.94 -27.17
C ASN A 106 -23.39 -21.97 -27.77
N ILE A 107 -23.30 -21.94 -29.10
CA ILE A 107 -22.05 -22.08 -29.84
C ILE A 107 -21.04 -20.95 -29.55
N GLN A 108 -21.50 -19.70 -29.44
CA GLN A 108 -20.61 -18.57 -29.13
C GLN A 108 -19.98 -18.77 -27.75
N ALA A 109 -20.79 -19.06 -26.74
CA ALA A 109 -20.32 -19.31 -25.38
C ALA A 109 -19.36 -20.52 -25.29
N GLN A 110 -19.60 -21.59 -26.06
CA GLN A 110 -18.66 -22.73 -26.16
C GLN A 110 -17.29 -22.29 -26.73
N LYS A 111 -17.28 -21.47 -27.79
CA LYS A 111 -16.04 -20.95 -28.40
C LYS A 111 -15.27 -20.05 -27.42
N ILE A 112 -15.95 -19.09 -26.80
CA ILE A 112 -15.35 -18.20 -25.80
C ILE A 112 -14.80 -19.00 -24.62
N ALA A 113 -15.58 -19.93 -24.05
CA ALA A 113 -15.13 -20.76 -22.95
C ALA A 113 -13.92 -21.62 -23.32
N ARG A 114 -13.86 -22.13 -24.56
CA ARG A 114 -12.71 -22.87 -25.06
C ARG A 114 -11.43 -22.04 -25.06
N ILE A 115 -11.50 -20.77 -25.50
CA ILE A 115 -10.36 -19.84 -25.50
C ILE A 115 -9.88 -19.60 -24.06
N ILE A 116 -10.82 -19.28 -23.16
CA ILE A 116 -10.52 -19.04 -21.74
C ILE A 116 -9.90 -20.30 -21.10
N GLN A 117 -10.41 -21.49 -21.41
CA GLN A 117 -9.90 -22.77 -20.91
C GLN A 117 -8.47 -23.05 -21.39
N ARG A 118 -8.16 -22.78 -22.66
CA ARG A 118 -6.82 -22.95 -23.20
C ARG A 118 -5.83 -21.96 -22.59
N ASN A 119 -6.25 -20.71 -22.38
CA ASN A 119 -5.39 -19.69 -21.80
C ASN A 119 -5.18 -19.90 -20.28
N ASN A 120 -6.25 -20.25 -19.57
CA ASN A 120 -6.31 -20.57 -18.14
C ASN A 120 -5.71 -19.51 -17.21
N ALA A 121 -5.98 -18.22 -17.47
CA ALA A 121 -5.57 -17.11 -16.60
C ALA A 121 -6.09 -17.29 -15.17
N ASP A 122 -5.37 -16.77 -14.18
CA ASP A 122 -5.76 -16.80 -12.77
C ASP A 122 -6.72 -15.67 -12.41
N VAL A 123 -6.60 -14.52 -13.08
CA VAL A 123 -7.58 -13.43 -13.06
C VAL A 123 -7.93 -13.06 -14.51
N ILE A 124 -9.21 -12.96 -14.84
CA ILE A 124 -9.65 -12.56 -16.18
C ILE A 124 -10.76 -11.51 -16.09
N LEU A 125 -10.62 -10.44 -16.88
CA LEU A 125 -11.68 -9.48 -17.15
C LEU A 125 -12.39 -9.89 -18.44
N VAL A 126 -13.71 -10.06 -18.34
CA VAL A 126 -14.59 -10.44 -19.46
C VAL A 126 -15.45 -9.24 -19.81
N ASN A 127 -15.14 -8.56 -20.91
CA ASN A 127 -15.91 -7.43 -21.43
C ASN A 127 -17.06 -7.90 -22.33
N GLU A 128 -18.05 -7.02 -22.47
CA GLU A 128 -19.32 -7.25 -23.18
C GLU A 128 -20.09 -8.45 -22.65
N PHE A 129 -20.23 -8.49 -21.33
CA PHE A 129 -21.05 -9.44 -20.62
C PHE A 129 -22.17 -8.70 -19.91
N ASP A 130 -23.41 -8.88 -20.36
CA ASP A 130 -24.55 -8.11 -19.83
C ASP A 130 -24.67 -8.25 -18.31
N TYR A 131 -24.82 -7.10 -17.64
CA TYR A 131 -25.07 -7.02 -16.21
C TYR A 131 -26.46 -7.57 -15.88
N ASP A 132 -26.53 -8.44 -14.88
CA ASP A 132 -27.78 -8.92 -14.32
C ASP A 132 -27.75 -8.94 -12.79
N VAL A 133 -28.86 -8.52 -12.19
CA VAL A 133 -28.99 -8.48 -10.72
C VAL A 133 -28.85 -9.89 -10.16
N GLY A 134 -27.83 -10.10 -9.32
CA GLY A 134 -27.54 -11.38 -8.68
C GLY A 134 -26.63 -12.32 -9.48
N GLY A 135 -26.10 -11.87 -10.63
CA GLY A 135 -25.06 -12.57 -11.40
C GLY A 135 -25.49 -13.97 -11.87
N VAL A 136 -26.73 -14.11 -12.32
CA VAL A 136 -27.27 -15.36 -12.85
C VAL A 136 -26.60 -15.73 -14.17
N ALA A 137 -26.33 -14.76 -15.05
CA ALA A 137 -25.67 -15.03 -16.33
C ALA A 137 -24.25 -15.55 -16.12
N ILE A 138 -23.44 -14.88 -15.29
CA ILE A 138 -22.05 -15.30 -15.05
C ILE A 138 -21.96 -16.67 -14.37
N ARG A 139 -22.88 -16.94 -13.44
CA ARG A 139 -22.99 -18.26 -12.79
C ARG A 139 -23.27 -19.36 -13.81
N ARG A 140 -24.22 -19.14 -14.73
CA ARG A 140 -24.52 -20.06 -15.82
C ARG A 140 -23.35 -20.24 -16.77
N PHE A 141 -22.66 -19.16 -17.14
CA PHE A 141 -21.47 -19.24 -17.98
C PHE A 141 -20.38 -20.10 -17.34
N ARG A 142 -20.12 -19.90 -16.05
CA ARG A 142 -19.19 -20.73 -15.27
C ARG A 142 -19.61 -22.19 -15.27
N GLU A 143 -20.81 -22.48 -14.77
CA GLU A 143 -21.29 -23.85 -14.52
C GLU A 143 -21.46 -24.68 -15.80
N ASN A 144 -21.95 -24.06 -16.88
CA ASN A 144 -22.32 -24.76 -18.11
C ASN A 144 -21.23 -24.73 -19.20
N TYR A 145 -20.28 -23.78 -19.13
CA TYR A 145 -19.30 -23.59 -20.21
C TYR A 145 -17.85 -23.61 -19.71
N LEU A 146 -17.48 -22.80 -18.71
CA LEU A 146 -16.08 -22.76 -18.21
C LEU A 146 -15.70 -24.02 -17.42
N GLU A 147 -16.63 -24.55 -16.63
CA GLU A 147 -16.45 -25.75 -15.81
C GLU A 147 -16.75 -27.05 -16.59
N VAL A 148 -17.01 -26.92 -17.90
CA VAL A 148 -17.29 -28.02 -18.84
C VAL A 148 -16.25 -28.03 -19.96
N ALA A 149 -15.55 -29.14 -20.16
CA ALA A 149 -14.50 -29.25 -21.17
C ALA A 149 -15.03 -28.91 -22.57
N GLN A 150 -14.47 -27.89 -23.22
CA GLN A 150 -14.85 -27.51 -24.58
C GLN A 150 -13.88 -28.09 -25.59
N SER A 151 -14.35 -29.00 -26.45
CA SER A 151 -13.55 -29.57 -27.56
C SER A 151 -12.15 -30.09 -27.15
N GLY A 152 -12.06 -30.71 -25.97
CA GLY A 152 -10.82 -31.31 -25.44
C GLY A 152 -9.98 -30.41 -24.53
N GLU A 153 -10.33 -29.13 -24.37
CA GLU A 153 -9.70 -28.26 -23.38
C GLU A 153 -10.10 -28.66 -21.96
N SER A 154 -9.21 -28.44 -20.99
CA SER A 154 -9.51 -28.71 -19.59
C SER A 154 -10.47 -27.64 -19.03
N PRO A 155 -11.48 -28.02 -18.24
CA PRO A 155 -12.30 -27.06 -17.52
C PRO A 155 -11.47 -26.10 -16.66
N VAL A 156 -11.96 -24.88 -16.49
CA VAL A 156 -11.37 -23.86 -15.61
C VAL A 156 -12.37 -23.40 -14.57
N TYR A 157 -11.87 -23.09 -13.38
CA TYR A 157 -12.68 -22.82 -12.20
C TYR A 157 -12.28 -21.48 -11.60
N TYR A 158 -13.24 -20.54 -11.56
CA TYR A 158 -13.06 -19.21 -10.96
C TYR A 158 -13.98 -19.09 -9.73
N PRO A 159 -13.54 -19.47 -8.53
CA PRO A 159 -14.36 -19.40 -7.32
C PRO A 159 -14.94 -18.00 -7.06
N TYR A 160 -14.18 -16.96 -7.38
CA TYR A 160 -14.55 -15.56 -7.13
C TYR A 160 -14.98 -14.87 -8.42
N ALA A 161 -16.07 -14.10 -8.34
CA ALA A 161 -16.59 -13.32 -9.44
C ALA A 161 -17.12 -11.98 -8.91
N TYR A 162 -16.79 -10.90 -9.60
CA TYR A 162 -17.34 -9.58 -9.33
C TYR A 162 -17.97 -9.01 -10.60
N VAL A 163 -19.21 -8.56 -10.47
CA VAL A 163 -20.01 -7.98 -11.56
C VAL A 163 -20.20 -6.51 -11.24
N ALA A 164 -19.65 -5.62 -12.06
CA ALA A 164 -19.69 -4.18 -11.79
C ALA A 164 -20.99 -3.53 -12.29
N PRO A 165 -21.61 -2.60 -11.55
CA PRO A 165 -22.74 -1.82 -12.04
C PRO A 165 -22.36 -0.96 -13.25
N SER A 166 -23.12 -1.05 -14.35
CA SER A 166 -22.87 -0.30 -15.60
C SER A 166 -23.77 0.92 -15.75
N ASN A 167 -23.28 1.97 -16.41
CA ASN A 167 -24.06 3.12 -16.85
C ASN A 167 -24.81 2.89 -18.16
N THR A 168 -24.43 1.84 -18.89
CA THR A 168 -25.03 1.49 -20.17
C THR A 168 -26.53 1.30 -20.07
N GLY A 169 -27.26 1.99 -20.93
CA GLY A 169 -28.70 1.91 -21.04
C GLY A 169 -29.46 2.35 -19.78
N ILE A 170 -28.83 3.04 -18.81
CA ILE A 170 -29.56 3.68 -17.71
C ILE A 170 -30.07 5.04 -18.21
N PRO A 171 -31.38 5.32 -18.17
CA PRO A 171 -31.92 6.59 -18.69
C PRO A 171 -31.42 7.77 -17.85
N SER A 172 -30.92 8.82 -18.51
CA SER A 172 -30.44 10.03 -17.84
C SER A 172 -31.59 10.94 -17.37
N GLY A 173 -32.72 10.89 -18.09
CA GLY A 173 -33.84 11.82 -17.94
C GLY A 173 -33.66 13.16 -18.67
N PHE A 174 -32.62 13.27 -19.51
CA PHE A 174 -32.29 14.44 -20.32
C PHE A 174 -32.17 14.06 -21.80
N ASP A 175 -32.23 15.08 -22.67
CA ASP A 175 -32.13 14.99 -24.13
C ASP A 175 -30.65 15.22 -24.49
N LEU A 176 -29.85 14.15 -24.38
CA LEU A 176 -28.39 14.26 -24.45
C LEU A 176 -27.86 14.43 -25.88
N ASP A 177 -28.65 14.01 -26.86
CA ASP A 177 -28.35 14.16 -28.29
C ASP A 177 -28.96 15.44 -28.91
N ASN A 178 -29.69 16.22 -28.11
CA ASN A 178 -30.36 17.46 -28.52
C ASN A 178 -31.33 17.28 -29.71
N ASN A 179 -31.98 16.11 -29.82
CA ASN A 179 -32.94 15.83 -30.88
C ASN A 179 -34.34 16.45 -30.60
N GLY A 180 -34.55 17.01 -29.40
CA GLY A 180 -35.78 17.65 -28.95
C GLY A 180 -36.74 16.74 -28.17
N SER A 181 -36.35 15.49 -27.86
CA SER A 181 -37.18 14.50 -27.16
C SER A 181 -36.36 13.67 -26.18
N VAL A 182 -36.81 13.61 -24.92
CA VAL A 182 -36.24 12.72 -23.90
C VAL A 182 -36.87 11.33 -23.98
N VAL A 183 -36.08 10.29 -24.25
CA VAL A 183 -36.53 8.89 -24.38
C VAL A 183 -36.04 8.05 -23.20
N THR A 184 -36.96 7.63 -22.32
CA THR A 184 -36.63 6.87 -21.10
C THR A 184 -37.14 5.43 -21.07
N THR A 185 -37.74 4.95 -22.17
CA THR A 185 -38.31 3.58 -22.26
C THR A 185 -37.35 2.63 -23.00
N PRO A 186 -36.81 1.58 -22.35
CA PRO A 186 -35.93 0.62 -22.99
C PRO A 186 -36.50 0.04 -24.30
N GLY A 187 -35.65 -0.08 -25.31
CA GLY A 187 -35.99 -0.59 -26.65
C GLY A 187 -36.77 0.38 -27.56
N ALA A 188 -37.13 1.58 -27.09
CA ALA A 188 -37.67 2.63 -27.97
C ALA A 188 -36.56 3.24 -28.84
N THR A 189 -36.91 3.68 -30.06
CA THR A 189 -35.98 4.46 -30.92
C THR A 189 -35.52 5.72 -30.18
N GLY A 190 -34.20 5.95 -30.15
CA GLY A 190 -33.58 7.08 -29.42
C GLY A 190 -33.24 6.78 -27.95
N TYR A 191 -33.68 5.64 -27.38
CA TYR A 191 -33.44 5.33 -25.95
C TYR A 191 -31.96 5.32 -25.56
N GLY A 192 -31.11 4.73 -26.40
CA GLY A 192 -29.69 4.62 -26.13
C GLY A 192 -28.97 5.96 -26.12
N GLU A 193 -29.43 6.91 -26.93
CA GLU A 193 -28.82 8.24 -27.06
C GLU A 193 -29.02 9.10 -25.80
N ASP A 194 -30.13 8.91 -25.10
CA ASP A 194 -30.46 9.62 -23.84
C ASP A 194 -30.05 8.87 -22.57
N ALA A 195 -29.41 7.71 -22.70
CA ALA A 195 -28.87 6.96 -21.58
C ALA A 195 -27.52 7.55 -21.11
N PHE A 196 -27.13 7.28 -19.85
CA PHE A 196 -25.81 7.69 -19.36
C PHE A 196 -24.65 7.11 -20.17
N GLY A 197 -24.84 5.93 -20.76
CA GLY A 197 -24.04 5.40 -21.86
C GLY A 197 -24.92 4.60 -22.80
N PHE A 198 -24.57 4.56 -24.09
CA PHE A 198 -25.42 3.95 -25.11
C PHE A 198 -25.71 2.47 -24.84
N GLY A 199 -26.98 2.11 -24.78
CA GLY A 199 -27.47 0.74 -24.68
C GLY A 199 -28.99 0.67 -24.78
N THR A 200 -29.51 -0.46 -25.27
CA THR A 200 -30.94 -0.68 -25.50
C THR A 200 -31.72 -1.04 -24.21
N PHE A 201 -31.01 -1.44 -23.16
CA PHE A 201 -31.53 -1.66 -21.81
C PHE A 201 -30.44 -1.47 -20.73
N PRO A 202 -30.82 -1.20 -19.46
CA PRO A 202 -29.87 -1.05 -18.36
C PRO A 202 -28.97 -2.28 -18.18
N GLY A 203 -27.66 -2.10 -18.26
CA GLY A 203 -26.68 -3.14 -17.99
C GLY A 203 -26.12 -3.86 -19.22
N GLN A 204 -26.56 -3.53 -20.44
CA GLN A 204 -25.96 -4.05 -21.67
C GLN A 204 -24.45 -3.74 -21.73
N TYR A 205 -23.65 -4.54 -22.43
CA TYR A 205 -22.21 -4.28 -22.68
C TYR A 205 -21.30 -4.15 -21.44
N SER A 206 -21.74 -4.62 -20.28
CA SER A 206 -20.97 -4.54 -19.04
C SER A 206 -19.75 -5.49 -19.03
N PHE A 207 -19.13 -5.69 -17.87
CA PHE A 207 -18.02 -6.63 -17.68
C PHE A 207 -18.15 -7.45 -16.40
N VAL A 208 -17.35 -8.52 -16.32
CA VAL A 208 -17.19 -9.34 -15.12
C VAL A 208 -15.69 -9.60 -14.87
N VAL A 209 -15.25 -9.44 -13.62
CA VAL A 209 -13.95 -9.93 -13.15
C VAL A 209 -14.13 -11.34 -12.58
N LEU A 210 -13.38 -12.31 -13.09
CA LEU A 210 -13.30 -13.68 -12.58
C LEU A 210 -11.90 -13.93 -12.00
N SER A 211 -11.83 -14.56 -10.83
CA SER A 211 -10.55 -14.81 -10.15
C SER A 211 -10.47 -16.18 -9.47
N LYS A 212 -9.29 -16.80 -9.55
CA LYS A 212 -8.89 -17.96 -8.76
C LYS A 212 -8.40 -17.58 -7.36
N PHE A 213 -8.08 -16.30 -7.16
CA PHE A 213 -7.68 -15.71 -5.88
C PHE A 213 -8.87 -14.96 -5.25
N PRO A 214 -8.92 -14.85 -3.91
CA PRO A 214 -9.96 -14.07 -3.24
C PRO A 214 -10.02 -12.63 -3.76
N ILE A 215 -11.22 -12.11 -3.93
CA ILE A 215 -11.46 -10.68 -4.19
C ILE A 215 -11.73 -10.03 -2.84
N ASP A 216 -11.02 -8.95 -2.52
CA ASP A 216 -11.28 -8.17 -1.32
C ASP A 216 -12.49 -7.25 -1.54
N THR A 217 -13.67 -7.80 -1.31
CA THR A 217 -14.94 -7.10 -1.55
C THR A 217 -15.15 -5.87 -0.66
N ALA A 218 -14.43 -5.74 0.45
CA ALA A 218 -14.59 -4.62 1.37
C ALA A 218 -13.93 -3.34 0.82
N ASN A 219 -12.89 -3.49 0.00
CA ASN A 219 -12.08 -2.40 -0.53
C ASN A 219 -12.30 -2.16 -2.04
N ILE A 220 -13.37 -2.72 -2.62
CA ILE A 220 -13.75 -2.43 -4.01
C ILE A 220 -14.23 -0.98 -4.11
N ARG A 221 -13.72 -0.26 -5.12
CA ARG A 221 -14.19 1.08 -5.47
C ARG A 221 -14.82 1.05 -6.85
N THR A 222 -16.00 1.64 -7.00
CA THR A 222 -16.67 1.82 -8.29
C THR A 222 -16.88 3.30 -8.56
N PHE A 223 -16.80 3.68 -9.83
CA PHE A 223 -16.87 5.07 -10.26
C PHE A 223 -18.07 5.29 -11.19
N GLN A 224 -19.17 4.55 -10.98
CA GLN A 224 -20.36 4.64 -11.82
C GLN A 224 -20.93 6.06 -11.79
N ARG A 225 -20.94 6.73 -10.63
CA ARG A 225 -21.59 8.02 -10.39
C ARG A 225 -20.66 9.21 -10.54
N PHE A 226 -19.36 8.99 -10.75
CA PHE A 226 -18.40 10.05 -10.97
C PHE A 226 -18.80 10.88 -12.21
N ARG A 227 -18.94 12.20 -12.05
CA ARG A 227 -19.47 13.07 -13.11
C ARG A 227 -18.38 13.59 -14.02
N TRP A 228 -18.66 13.66 -15.32
CA TRP A 228 -17.64 14.07 -16.30
C TRP A 228 -17.12 15.49 -16.03
N LYS A 229 -18.00 16.43 -15.70
CA LYS A 229 -17.63 17.81 -15.38
C LYS A 229 -16.74 17.98 -14.13
N ASP A 230 -16.68 16.97 -13.26
CA ASP A 230 -15.90 17.05 -12.02
C ASP A 230 -14.42 16.76 -12.25
N MET A 231 -14.07 16.24 -13.43
CA MET A 231 -12.70 16.06 -13.88
C MET A 231 -12.05 17.40 -14.26
N PRO A 232 -10.89 17.77 -13.68
CA PRO A 232 -10.17 18.98 -14.04
C PRO A 232 -9.79 18.98 -15.51
N GLY A 233 -10.20 20.03 -16.22
CA GLY A 233 -9.94 20.17 -17.65
C GLY A 233 -10.66 19.13 -18.50
N ALA A 234 -11.82 18.61 -18.06
CA ALA A 234 -12.65 17.69 -18.82
C ALA A 234 -12.85 18.16 -20.27
N LEU A 235 -12.67 17.25 -21.22
CA LEU A 235 -12.89 17.43 -22.65
C LEU A 235 -14.38 17.44 -23.00
N LEU A 236 -15.17 18.28 -22.33
CA LEU A 236 -16.60 18.40 -22.61
C LEU A 236 -16.83 18.84 -24.09
N PRO A 237 -17.80 18.24 -24.81
CA PRO A 237 -18.13 18.62 -26.18
C PRO A 237 -18.71 20.04 -26.27
N THR A 238 -18.44 20.73 -27.39
CA THR A 238 -18.98 22.06 -27.68
C THR A 238 -19.72 22.09 -29.01
N ASN A 239 -20.72 22.95 -29.14
CA ASN A 239 -21.44 23.24 -30.38
C ASN A 239 -21.08 24.66 -30.86
N GLY A 240 -19.91 24.81 -31.48
CA GLY A 240 -19.37 26.11 -31.83
C GLY A 240 -18.98 26.93 -30.58
N PRO A 241 -19.46 28.17 -30.40
CA PRO A 241 -19.15 28.99 -29.21
C PRO A 241 -19.98 28.64 -27.97
N ALA A 242 -20.94 27.71 -28.06
CA ALA A 242 -21.81 27.31 -26.95
C ALA A 242 -21.47 25.90 -26.46
N ASP A 243 -21.66 25.66 -25.16
CA ASP A 243 -21.52 24.32 -24.56
C ASP A 243 -22.60 23.37 -25.09
N TRP A 244 -22.26 22.09 -25.32
CA TRP A 244 -23.23 21.11 -25.79
C TRP A 244 -24.26 20.74 -24.73
N TYR A 245 -23.78 20.42 -23.52
CA TYR A 245 -24.62 20.07 -22.38
C TYR A 245 -24.97 21.30 -21.56
N SER A 246 -26.23 21.40 -21.16
CA SER A 246 -26.71 22.37 -20.18
C SER A 246 -26.12 22.12 -18.79
N ALA A 247 -26.18 23.14 -17.93
CA ALA A 247 -25.75 23.01 -16.54
C ALA A 247 -26.53 21.93 -15.76
N ALA A 248 -27.79 21.67 -16.13
CA ALA A 248 -28.60 20.62 -15.50
C ALA A 248 -28.14 19.22 -15.91
N GLU A 249 -27.81 19.01 -17.18
CA GLU A 249 -27.25 17.76 -17.71
C GLU A 249 -25.89 17.49 -17.09
N LEU A 250 -24.98 18.48 -17.08
CA LEU A 250 -23.65 18.32 -16.48
C LEU A 250 -23.71 18.00 -14.99
N ASN A 251 -24.78 18.37 -14.27
CA ASN A 251 -24.95 18.01 -12.87
C ASN A 251 -25.25 16.52 -12.63
N VAL A 252 -25.64 15.77 -13.67
CA VAL A 252 -25.95 14.34 -13.58
C VAL A 252 -25.10 13.48 -14.51
N PHE A 253 -24.53 14.04 -15.58
CA PHE A 253 -23.88 13.26 -16.63
C PHE A 253 -22.54 12.68 -16.15
N ARG A 254 -22.42 11.36 -16.29
CA ARG A 254 -21.37 10.54 -15.68
C ARG A 254 -20.20 10.40 -16.64
N LEU A 255 -18.97 10.36 -16.12
CA LEU A 255 -17.79 10.12 -16.95
C LEU A 255 -17.87 8.71 -17.56
N SER A 256 -17.96 7.68 -16.72
CA SER A 256 -18.00 6.30 -17.20
C SER A 256 -19.26 6.04 -18.05
N SER A 257 -19.09 5.60 -19.28
CA SER A 257 -20.16 5.21 -20.21
C SER A 257 -20.68 3.81 -19.91
N LYS A 258 -19.77 2.88 -19.61
CA LYS A 258 -20.08 1.52 -19.16
C LYS A 258 -19.69 1.36 -17.68
N ASN A 259 -18.48 0.91 -17.40
CA ASN A 259 -17.99 0.60 -16.05
C ASN A 259 -16.57 1.14 -15.82
N HIS A 260 -16.30 1.62 -14.61
CA HIS A 260 -14.96 1.82 -14.03
C HIS A 260 -14.97 1.24 -12.62
N ALA A 261 -14.10 0.28 -12.35
CA ALA A 261 -13.97 -0.33 -11.02
C ALA A 261 -12.52 -0.66 -10.70
N ASP A 262 -12.12 -0.36 -9.47
CA ASP A 262 -10.91 -0.86 -8.84
C ASP A 262 -11.29 -2.06 -7.97
N VAL A 263 -10.80 -3.25 -8.34
CA VAL A 263 -11.16 -4.52 -7.72
C VAL A 263 -9.91 -5.20 -7.16
N PRO A 264 -9.62 -5.07 -5.86
CA PRO A 264 -8.44 -5.67 -5.27
C PRO A 264 -8.56 -7.20 -5.20
N VAL A 265 -7.54 -7.90 -5.70
CA VAL A 265 -7.41 -9.36 -5.68
C VAL A 265 -6.24 -9.76 -4.79
N LEU A 266 -6.45 -10.71 -3.87
CA LEU A 266 -5.45 -11.15 -2.90
C LEU A 266 -4.58 -12.29 -3.46
N VAL A 267 -3.50 -11.93 -4.17
CA VAL A 267 -2.50 -12.87 -4.66
C VAL A 267 -1.53 -13.18 -3.52
N ASN A 268 -1.65 -14.37 -2.92
CA ASN A 268 -0.90 -14.77 -1.71
C ASN A 268 -1.10 -13.87 -0.49
N GLY A 269 -2.28 -13.27 -0.36
CA GLY A 269 -2.58 -12.32 0.71
C GLY A 269 -2.11 -10.90 0.40
N THR A 270 -1.35 -10.70 -0.68
CA THR A 270 -0.94 -9.38 -1.17
C THR A 270 -2.02 -8.81 -2.11
N PRO A 271 -2.49 -7.57 -1.89
CA PRO A 271 -3.40 -6.91 -2.82
C PRO A 271 -2.75 -6.68 -4.20
N VAL A 272 -3.54 -6.90 -5.25
CA VAL A 272 -3.27 -6.41 -6.60
C VAL A 272 -4.57 -5.81 -7.10
N HIS A 273 -4.57 -4.51 -7.32
CA HIS A 273 -5.70 -3.73 -7.80
C HIS A 273 -5.98 -4.01 -9.28
N ILE A 274 -7.11 -4.65 -9.58
CA ILE A 274 -7.56 -4.82 -10.97
C ILE A 274 -8.34 -3.56 -11.36
N LEU A 275 -7.70 -2.67 -12.12
CA LEU A 275 -8.33 -1.47 -12.66
C LEU A 275 -9.08 -1.89 -13.92
N ALA A 276 -10.38 -2.12 -13.79
CA ALA A 276 -11.22 -2.67 -14.85
C ALA A 276 -12.08 -1.59 -15.49
N SER A 277 -11.97 -1.41 -16.80
CA SER A 277 -12.81 -0.49 -17.57
C SER A 277 -13.25 -1.05 -18.91
N HIS A 278 -14.27 -0.41 -19.46
CA HIS A 278 -14.68 -0.54 -20.85
C HIS A 278 -15.20 0.83 -21.32
N PRO A 279 -14.32 1.79 -21.61
CA PRO A 279 -14.71 3.10 -22.11
C PRO A 279 -15.52 3.01 -23.40
N THR A 280 -16.20 4.11 -23.75
CA THR A 280 -16.99 4.19 -24.97
C THR A 280 -16.09 4.03 -26.20
N PRO A 281 -16.53 3.36 -27.27
CA PRO A 281 -15.87 3.46 -28.56
C PRO A 281 -15.77 4.93 -28.98
N PRO A 282 -14.65 5.40 -29.59
CA PRO A 282 -14.45 6.81 -29.94
C PRO A 282 -15.22 7.26 -31.19
N VAL A 283 -16.04 6.38 -31.76
CA VAL A 283 -16.81 6.58 -33.01
C VAL A 283 -18.32 6.50 -32.75
N PHE A 284 -19.14 6.56 -33.81
CA PHE A 284 -20.62 6.48 -33.78
C PHE A 284 -21.36 7.75 -33.32
N ASP A 285 -20.71 8.91 -33.40
CA ASP A 285 -21.23 10.23 -33.04
C ASP A 285 -21.42 11.16 -34.26
N ASP A 286 -21.52 10.60 -35.47
CA ASP A 286 -21.85 11.33 -36.70
C ASP A 286 -23.23 10.93 -37.28
N PRO A 287 -23.89 11.79 -38.08
CA PRO A 287 -25.17 11.43 -38.68
C PRO A 287 -25.06 10.39 -39.82
N ALA A 288 -23.84 10.09 -40.31
CA ALA A 288 -23.60 9.03 -41.29
C ALA A 288 -23.68 7.63 -40.66
N SER A 289 -23.49 7.53 -39.34
CA SER A 289 -23.70 6.33 -38.52
C SER A 289 -25.19 5.98 -38.33
N GLY A 290 -26.10 6.82 -38.85
CA GLY A 290 -27.54 6.64 -38.71
C GLY A 290 -28.12 7.23 -37.42
N GLN A 291 -27.30 7.94 -36.65
CA GLN A 291 -27.65 8.53 -35.36
C GLN A 291 -28.04 10.02 -35.48
N PRO A 292 -28.84 10.56 -34.54
CA PRO A 292 -29.34 11.94 -34.59
C PRO A 292 -28.29 13.03 -34.30
N TRP A 293 -27.03 12.65 -34.04
CA TRP A 293 -25.94 13.57 -33.71
C TRP A 293 -25.64 14.57 -34.84
N ILE A 294 -25.28 15.80 -34.46
CA ILE A 294 -24.86 16.84 -35.42
C ILE A 294 -23.46 16.50 -35.95
N ALA A 295 -23.29 16.55 -37.27
CA ALA A 295 -22.00 16.31 -37.90
C ALA A 295 -20.91 17.25 -37.38
N GLY A 296 -19.77 16.69 -36.97
CA GLY A 296 -18.54 17.43 -36.65
C GLY A 296 -18.31 17.73 -35.17
N VAL A 297 -19.13 17.19 -34.25
CA VAL A 297 -18.88 17.23 -32.81
C VAL A 297 -18.44 15.84 -32.34
N ASP A 298 -17.18 15.74 -31.95
CA ASP A 298 -16.58 14.53 -31.37
C ASP A 298 -16.98 14.41 -29.89
N HIS A 299 -18.01 13.61 -29.62
CA HIS A 299 -18.50 13.34 -28.27
C HIS A 299 -17.81 12.11 -27.69
N ASN A 300 -17.76 11.05 -28.49
CA ASN A 300 -17.35 9.74 -28.05
C ASN A 300 -15.84 9.64 -27.93
N GLY A 301 -15.08 10.19 -28.88
CA GLY A 301 -13.62 10.24 -28.79
C GLY A 301 -13.14 11.11 -27.62
N ARG A 302 -13.79 12.26 -27.37
CA ARG A 302 -13.51 13.09 -26.19
C ARG A 302 -13.81 12.38 -24.87
N ARG A 303 -14.97 11.71 -24.77
CA ARG A 303 -15.36 10.96 -23.57
C ARG A 303 -14.43 9.78 -23.33
N ASN A 304 -14.12 9.01 -24.38
CA ASN A 304 -13.16 7.91 -24.33
C ASN A 304 -11.79 8.38 -23.81
N SER A 305 -11.29 9.51 -24.33
CA SER A 305 -10.02 10.10 -23.88
C SER A 305 -10.02 10.40 -22.38
N ASP A 306 -11.07 11.03 -21.85
CA ASP A 306 -11.18 11.32 -20.41
C ASP A 306 -11.46 10.06 -19.56
N GLU A 307 -12.22 9.10 -20.07
CA GLU A 307 -12.40 7.80 -19.41
C GLU A 307 -11.07 7.05 -19.25
N ILE A 308 -10.18 7.10 -20.25
CA ILE A 308 -8.85 6.50 -20.15
C ILE A 308 -7.92 7.34 -19.26
N ARG A 309 -7.94 8.66 -19.42
CA ARG A 309 -7.15 9.58 -18.58
C ARG A 309 -7.49 9.42 -17.10
N PHE A 310 -8.74 9.12 -16.76
CA PHE A 310 -9.16 8.84 -15.40
C PHE A 310 -8.22 7.85 -14.69
N TRP A 311 -7.82 6.76 -15.36
CA TRP A 311 -6.88 5.81 -14.75
C TRP A 311 -5.48 6.35 -14.57
N SER A 312 -5.00 7.18 -15.50
CA SER A 312 -3.71 7.87 -15.37
C SER A 312 -3.71 8.81 -14.16
N ASP A 313 -4.78 9.59 -13.99
CA ASP A 313 -4.95 10.47 -12.83
C ASP A 313 -5.13 9.63 -11.54
N TYR A 314 -5.86 8.51 -11.60
CA TYR A 314 -6.14 7.63 -10.45
C TYR A 314 -4.89 6.99 -9.86
N VAL A 315 -3.93 6.58 -10.67
CA VAL A 315 -2.68 5.99 -10.14
C VAL A 315 -1.63 7.04 -9.78
N THR A 316 -1.89 8.32 -10.06
CA THR A 316 -0.94 9.42 -9.86
C THR A 316 -1.39 10.29 -8.67
N PRO A 317 -0.84 10.12 -7.45
CA PRO A 317 -1.34 10.83 -6.26
C PRO A 317 -1.49 12.34 -6.42
N ALA A 318 -0.52 12.99 -7.07
CA ALA A 318 -0.54 14.43 -7.32
C ALA A 318 -1.68 14.92 -8.25
N ALA A 319 -2.26 14.03 -9.06
CA ALA A 319 -3.37 14.33 -9.97
C ALA A 319 -4.73 13.81 -9.45
N SER A 320 -4.71 12.87 -8.51
CA SER A 320 -5.90 12.09 -8.13
C SER A 320 -6.89 12.77 -7.18
N GLY A 321 -6.55 13.91 -6.58
CA GLY A 321 -7.30 14.51 -5.45
C GLY A 321 -8.75 14.94 -5.72
N TYR A 322 -9.20 14.89 -6.98
CA TYR A 322 -10.59 15.16 -7.36
C TYR A 322 -11.46 13.89 -7.45
N ILE A 323 -10.84 12.71 -7.37
CA ILE A 323 -11.50 11.42 -7.63
C ILE A 323 -12.19 10.94 -6.36
N TYR A 324 -13.48 10.65 -6.50
CA TYR A 324 -14.32 10.04 -5.46
C TYR A 324 -15.05 8.82 -6.04
N ASP A 325 -15.27 7.82 -5.19
CA ASP A 325 -16.05 6.63 -5.57
C ASP A 325 -17.55 6.77 -5.26
N ASP A 326 -18.32 5.76 -5.65
CA ASP A 326 -19.77 5.71 -5.46
C ASP A 326 -20.18 5.71 -3.98
N ASN A 327 -19.38 5.11 -3.09
CA ASN A 327 -19.67 5.07 -1.65
C ASN A 327 -19.48 6.46 -1.03
N GLU A 328 -18.40 7.16 -1.39
CA GLU A 328 -18.15 8.54 -1.00
C GLU A 328 -19.26 9.47 -1.49
N TRP A 329 -19.71 9.30 -2.74
CA TRP A 329 -20.81 10.08 -3.32
C TRP A 329 -22.15 9.84 -2.58
N ILE A 330 -22.46 8.58 -2.24
CA ILE A 330 -23.64 8.23 -1.43
C ILE A 330 -23.53 8.83 -0.02
N ALA A 331 -22.36 8.71 0.62
CA ALA A 331 -22.11 9.25 1.96
C ALA A 331 -22.23 10.78 2.00
N ALA A 332 -21.86 11.46 0.90
CA ALA A 332 -22.05 12.89 0.71
C ALA A 332 -23.48 13.28 0.29
N GLY A 333 -24.46 12.38 0.40
CA GLY A 333 -25.85 12.66 0.10
C GLY A 333 -26.13 12.83 -1.38
N ASN A 334 -25.49 12.02 -2.23
CA ASN A 334 -25.59 12.06 -3.70
C ASN A 334 -25.01 13.35 -4.31
N THR A 335 -23.92 13.86 -3.71
CA THR A 335 -23.19 15.06 -4.18
C THR A 335 -21.68 14.82 -4.11
N ASN A 336 -20.87 15.79 -4.50
CA ASN A 336 -19.41 15.64 -4.40
C ASN A 336 -19.00 15.66 -2.93
N PRO A 337 -18.16 14.72 -2.49
CA PRO A 337 -17.56 14.82 -1.17
C PRO A 337 -16.68 16.07 -1.10
N ALA A 338 -16.68 16.72 0.07
CA ALA A 338 -15.84 17.90 0.32
C ALA A 338 -14.34 17.56 0.32
N THR A 339 -14.00 16.31 0.66
CA THR A 339 -12.64 15.79 0.72
C THR A 339 -12.65 14.40 0.09
N PRO A 340 -12.54 14.30 -1.24
CA PRO A 340 -12.38 13.02 -1.92
C PRO A 340 -11.16 12.25 -1.40
N MET A 341 -11.27 10.93 -1.29
CA MET A 341 -10.16 10.06 -0.89
C MET A 341 -9.02 10.05 -1.93
N GLY A 342 -9.32 10.38 -3.18
CA GLY A 342 -8.35 10.38 -4.26
C GLY A 342 -8.07 8.98 -4.81
N GLY A 343 -6.87 8.80 -5.35
CA GLY A 343 -6.46 7.62 -6.10
C GLY A 343 -5.60 6.62 -5.33
N LEU A 344 -4.91 5.76 -6.07
CA LEU A 344 -3.92 4.83 -5.52
C LEU A 344 -2.60 5.54 -5.19
N PRO A 345 -1.86 5.06 -4.18
CA PRO A 345 -0.51 5.54 -3.89
C PRO A 345 0.49 5.08 -4.96
N VAL A 346 1.66 5.73 -5.03
CA VAL A 346 2.71 5.44 -6.03
C VAL A 346 3.24 4.00 -6.00
N ASN A 347 3.05 3.31 -4.89
CA ASN A 347 3.54 1.98 -4.58
C ASN A 347 2.42 0.93 -4.49
N ALA A 348 1.21 1.25 -4.95
CA ALA A 348 0.17 0.24 -5.12
C ALA A 348 0.54 -0.69 -6.27
N ARG A 349 0.21 -1.97 -6.11
CA ARG A 349 0.27 -2.93 -7.21
C ARG A 349 -1.06 -2.92 -7.94
N PHE A 350 -1.01 -2.71 -9.25
CA PHE A 350 -2.23 -2.74 -10.05
C PHE A 350 -2.01 -3.37 -11.42
N VAL A 351 -3.10 -3.75 -12.07
CA VAL A 351 -3.14 -4.11 -13.48
C VAL A 351 -4.36 -3.45 -14.09
N LEU A 352 -4.15 -2.54 -15.05
CA LEU A 352 -5.22 -2.03 -15.91
C LEU A 352 -5.59 -3.11 -16.91
N MET A 353 -6.89 -3.42 -16.95
CA MET A 353 -7.45 -4.45 -17.80
C MET A 353 -8.70 -3.92 -18.49
N GLY A 354 -8.87 -4.25 -19.77
CA GLY A 354 -10.10 -4.03 -20.50
C GLY A 354 -9.91 -3.58 -21.92
N ASP A 355 -11.01 -3.61 -22.67
CA ASP A 355 -11.14 -2.95 -23.96
C ASP A 355 -11.21 -1.43 -23.76
N GLN A 356 -10.08 -0.75 -23.99
CA GLN A 356 -9.96 0.69 -23.89
C GLN A 356 -10.46 1.41 -25.15
N ASN A 357 -10.83 0.69 -26.21
CA ASN A 357 -11.30 1.26 -27.48
C ASN A 357 -10.35 2.31 -28.08
N ALA A 358 -9.07 2.27 -27.71
CA ALA A 358 -8.10 3.27 -28.13
C ALA A 358 -6.74 2.65 -28.39
N ASP A 359 -6.17 3.05 -29.53
CA ASP A 359 -4.88 2.64 -30.04
C ASP A 359 -3.94 3.86 -30.09
N GLU A 360 -2.63 3.66 -29.92
CA GLU A 360 -1.63 4.72 -29.92
C GLU A 360 -1.34 5.35 -31.28
N ASN A 361 -1.54 4.62 -32.39
CA ASN A 361 -1.09 5.00 -33.72
C ASN A 361 -2.08 4.64 -34.84
N GLU A 362 -3.08 3.81 -34.55
CA GLU A 362 -4.16 3.40 -35.47
C GLU A 362 -5.55 3.83 -34.97
N GLY A 363 -6.58 3.60 -35.79
CA GLY A 363 -7.97 3.90 -35.44
C GLY A 363 -8.33 5.38 -35.39
N ASP A 364 -9.49 5.67 -34.78
CA ASP A 364 -10.15 6.99 -34.81
C ASP A 364 -10.20 7.68 -33.43
N SER A 365 -9.36 7.25 -32.49
CA SER A 365 -9.33 7.82 -31.13
C SER A 365 -8.89 9.27 -31.10
N THR A 366 -9.51 10.09 -30.25
CA THR A 366 -9.12 11.50 -30.04
C THR A 366 -7.85 11.60 -29.20
N PRO A 367 -6.71 12.05 -29.76
CA PRO A 367 -5.45 12.06 -29.02
C PRO A 367 -5.38 13.21 -27.98
N PRO A 368 -4.74 13.00 -26.83
CA PRO A 368 -4.24 11.72 -26.33
C PRO A 368 -5.36 10.93 -25.65
N ALA A 369 -5.65 9.71 -26.10
CA ALA A 369 -6.54 8.79 -25.40
C ALA A 369 -5.70 7.77 -24.60
N ILE A 370 -5.29 6.67 -25.24
CA ILE A 370 -4.43 5.65 -24.61
C ILE A 370 -3.04 6.18 -24.21
N LEU A 371 -2.54 7.20 -24.91
CA LEU A 371 -1.27 7.86 -24.58
C LEU A 371 -1.24 8.42 -23.14
N ASN A 372 -2.38 8.80 -22.55
CA ASN A 372 -2.41 9.23 -21.14
C ASN A 372 -1.93 8.13 -20.18
N VAL A 373 -2.17 6.87 -20.53
CA VAL A 373 -1.80 5.71 -19.73
C VAL A 373 -0.42 5.20 -20.14
N ILE A 374 -0.17 4.95 -21.43
CA ILE A 374 1.06 4.26 -21.84
C ILE A 374 2.33 5.13 -21.75
N THR A 375 2.16 6.45 -21.59
CA THR A 375 3.27 7.37 -21.30
C THR A 375 3.39 7.71 -19.81
N ASN A 376 2.43 7.27 -18.98
CA ASN A 376 2.51 7.41 -17.53
C ASN A 376 3.47 6.36 -16.97
N MET A 377 4.54 6.85 -16.36
CA MET A 377 5.65 6.07 -15.82
C MET A 377 5.28 5.11 -14.66
N LEU A 378 4.08 5.24 -14.08
CA LEU A 378 3.57 4.33 -13.07
C LEU A 378 2.98 3.04 -13.68
N PHE A 379 2.80 3.00 -15.00
CA PHE A 379 2.49 1.78 -15.75
C PHE A 379 3.78 1.16 -16.30
N ASN A 380 3.89 -0.16 -16.20
CA ASN A 380 4.95 -0.92 -16.84
C ASN A 380 4.58 -1.17 -18.31
N THR A 381 5.15 -0.38 -19.20
CA THR A 381 4.95 -0.46 -20.65
C THR A 381 6.13 -1.08 -21.40
N ALA A 382 7.12 -1.62 -20.69
CA ALA A 382 8.33 -2.18 -21.29
C ALA A 382 8.06 -3.44 -22.13
N PHE A 383 6.97 -4.15 -21.83
CA PHE A 383 6.52 -5.32 -22.57
C PHE A 383 5.17 -5.04 -23.24
N VAL A 384 5.14 -5.09 -24.57
CA VAL A 384 3.91 -5.01 -25.36
C VAL A 384 3.53 -6.43 -25.83
N PRO A 385 2.35 -6.96 -25.46
CA PRO A 385 1.89 -8.26 -25.92
C PRO A 385 1.83 -8.31 -27.45
N GLY A 386 2.61 -9.20 -28.06
CA GLY A 386 2.57 -9.44 -29.50
C GLY A 386 1.84 -10.74 -29.87
N GLY A 387 1.71 -11.01 -31.17
CA GLY A 387 1.09 -12.23 -31.72
C GLY A 387 -0.23 -12.00 -32.45
N GLY A 388 -0.67 -10.73 -32.57
CA GLY A 388 -1.78 -10.32 -33.42
C GLY A 388 -1.58 -10.69 -34.88
N SER A 389 -2.69 -10.81 -35.61
CA SER A 389 -2.70 -11.10 -37.05
C SER A 389 -3.18 -9.92 -37.91
N GLY A 390 -3.30 -8.73 -37.33
CA GLY A 390 -3.54 -7.49 -38.06
C GLY A 390 -2.24 -6.90 -38.66
N PRO A 391 -2.26 -5.63 -39.11
CA PRO A 391 -1.12 -4.93 -39.66
C PRO A 391 0.07 -4.93 -38.71
N ASP A 392 -0.21 -4.77 -37.42
CA ASP A 392 0.78 -4.71 -36.36
C ASP A 392 0.68 -5.93 -35.42
N ALA A 393 1.81 -6.27 -34.80
CA ALA A 393 1.94 -7.51 -34.04
C ALA A 393 1.20 -7.46 -32.70
N ASP A 394 0.87 -6.26 -32.22
CA ASP A 394 0.18 -5.96 -30.98
C ASP A 394 -1.33 -5.73 -31.17
N ASP A 395 -1.84 -5.84 -32.40
CA ASP A 395 -3.27 -5.78 -32.68
C ASP A 395 -4.04 -6.84 -31.89
N THR A 396 -5.12 -6.40 -31.27
CA THR A 396 -5.96 -7.23 -30.39
C THR A 396 -7.35 -7.46 -30.96
N ALA A 397 -7.77 -6.71 -31.97
CA ALA A 397 -9.06 -6.87 -32.62
C ALA A 397 -8.93 -7.00 -34.15
N ALA A 398 -9.87 -7.73 -34.76
CA ALA A 398 -9.89 -8.02 -36.19
C ALA A 398 -10.69 -6.99 -37.03
N PHE A 399 -11.44 -6.10 -36.39
CA PHE A 399 -12.17 -5.04 -37.08
C PHE A 399 -11.26 -3.87 -37.45
N SER A 400 -11.77 -2.94 -38.27
CA SER A 400 -11.04 -1.76 -38.77
C SER A 400 -9.70 -2.03 -39.48
N GLY A 401 -9.46 -3.29 -39.86
CA GLY A 401 -8.22 -3.71 -40.50
C GLY A 401 -7.21 -4.31 -39.53
N GLY A 402 -7.43 -4.28 -38.21
CA GLY A 402 -6.49 -4.58 -37.13
C GLY A 402 -6.27 -3.33 -36.28
N VAL A 403 -6.43 -3.43 -34.96
CA VAL A 403 -6.15 -2.36 -33.97
C VAL A 403 -5.86 -2.96 -32.59
N ARG A 404 -5.09 -2.27 -31.76
CA ARG A 404 -4.82 -2.57 -30.35
C ARG A 404 -5.77 -1.79 -29.43
N VAL A 405 -6.87 -2.44 -29.06
CA VAL A 405 -7.90 -1.84 -28.18
C VAL A 405 -8.01 -2.53 -26.83
N ASP A 406 -7.53 -3.78 -26.69
CA ASP A 406 -7.58 -4.55 -25.45
C ASP A 406 -6.24 -4.50 -24.71
N TYR A 407 -6.27 -4.11 -23.44
CA TYR A 407 -5.06 -3.88 -22.66
C TYR A 407 -4.99 -4.78 -21.41
N VAL A 408 -3.76 -5.19 -21.12
CA VAL A 408 -3.32 -5.71 -19.82
C VAL A 408 -2.02 -5.00 -19.48
N LEU A 409 -2.09 -3.99 -18.61
CA LEU A 409 -0.98 -3.10 -18.29
C LEU A 409 -0.73 -3.10 -16.78
N PRO A 410 0.34 -3.78 -16.30
CA PRO A 410 0.67 -3.81 -14.87
C PRO A 410 1.30 -2.51 -14.39
N SER A 411 1.30 -2.28 -13.08
CA SER A 411 2.06 -1.22 -12.44
C SER A 411 3.56 -1.38 -12.65
N ALA A 412 4.27 -0.26 -12.72
CA ALA A 412 5.74 -0.23 -12.69
C ALA A 412 6.28 -0.70 -11.33
N PHE A 413 5.53 -0.40 -10.26
CA PHE A 413 5.86 -0.85 -8.93
C PHE A 413 5.39 -2.28 -8.67
N GLY A 414 6.28 -3.08 -8.11
CA GLY A 414 5.96 -4.35 -7.45
C GLY A 414 5.37 -5.47 -8.32
N VAL A 415 5.38 -5.32 -9.64
CA VAL A 415 4.86 -6.31 -10.60
C VAL A 415 5.82 -6.45 -11.77
N GLN A 416 6.41 -7.63 -11.94
CA GLN A 416 7.28 -7.95 -13.08
C GLN A 416 6.55 -8.78 -14.13
N VAL A 417 6.71 -8.41 -15.40
CA VAL A 417 6.20 -9.18 -16.54
C VAL A 417 7.18 -10.31 -16.86
N GLN A 418 6.70 -11.55 -16.82
CA GLN A 418 7.48 -12.74 -17.16
C GLN A 418 7.32 -13.11 -18.64
N THR A 419 6.06 -13.17 -19.09
CA THR A 419 5.68 -13.47 -20.49
C THR A 419 4.32 -12.86 -20.79
N GLY A 420 3.95 -12.77 -22.06
CA GLY A 420 2.61 -12.35 -22.47
C GLY A 420 2.42 -12.46 -23.97
N ALA A 421 1.18 -12.37 -24.44
CA ALA A 421 0.85 -12.36 -25.87
C ALA A 421 -0.60 -11.92 -26.10
N VAL A 422 -0.90 -11.59 -27.35
CA VAL A 422 -2.26 -11.65 -27.91
C VAL A 422 -2.54 -13.10 -28.30
N PHE A 423 -3.63 -13.67 -27.80
CA PHE A 423 -4.05 -15.04 -28.09
C PHE A 423 -4.71 -15.11 -29.48
N TRP A 424 -3.88 -15.07 -30.52
CA TRP A 424 -4.32 -15.08 -31.92
C TRP A 424 -3.55 -16.09 -32.77
N PRO A 425 -3.67 -17.40 -32.50
CA PRO A 425 -2.94 -18.42 -33.23
C PRO A 425 -3.28 -18.40 -34.73
N SER A 426 -2.24 -18.45 -35.57
CA SER A 426 -2.37 -18.40 -37.03
C SER A 426 -3.28 -19.51 -37.59
N ALA A 427 -4.08 -19.18 -38.60
CA ALA A 427 -4.89 -20.15 -39.34
C ALA A 427 -4.06 -21.28 -39.98
N MET A 428 -2.76 -21.05 -40.23
CA MET A 428 -1.83 -22.04 -40.78
C MET A 428 -1.24 -22.97 -39.71
N SER A 429 -1.53 -22.74 -38.42
CA SER A 429 -1.01 -23.56 -37.32
C SER A 429 -1.55 -24.99 -37.32
N GLY A 430 -2.72 -25.21 -37.93
CA GLY A 430 -3.47 -26.47 -37.84
C GLY A 430 -4.01 -26.75 -36.43
N ASP A 431 -3.90 -25.81 -35.48
CA ASP A 431 -4.46 -25.96 -34.13
C ASP A 431 -5.99 -25.88 -34.21
N PRO A 432 -6.72 -26.89 -33.72
CA PRO A 432 -8.18 -26.87 -33.69
C PRO A 432 -8.78 -25.67 -32.93
N ILE A 433 -8.01 -24.95 -32.10
CA ILE A 433 -8.46 -23.75 -31.40
C ILE A 433 -8.84 -22.61 -32.35
N VAL A 434 -8.29 -22.58 -33.58
CA VAL A 434 -8.60 -21.55 -34.60
C VAL A 434 -10.10 -21.46 -34.89
N ALA A 435 -10.82 -22.59 -34.81
CA ALA A 435 -12.28 -22.63 -35.02
C ALA A 435 -13.12 -21.97 -33.91
N ALA A 436 -12.47 -21.51 -32.83
CA ALA A 436 -13.11 -20.74 -31.77
C ALA A 436 -12.85 -19.23 -31.87
N LEU A 437 -11.88 -18.80 -32.68
CA LEU A 437 -11.45 -17.41 -32.77
C LEU A 437 -12.49 -16.47 -33.38
N ASP A 438 -13.48 -17.00 -34.10
CA ASP A 438 -14.63 -16.25 -34.62
C ASP A 438 -15.79 -16.15 -33.60
N GLY A 439 -15.55 -16.49 -32.33
CA GLY A 439 -16.51 -16.31 -31.24
C GLY A 439 -16.66 -14.86 -30.77
N SER A 440 -15.61 -14.06 -31.00
CA SER A 440 -15.51 -12.62 -30.77
C SER A 440 -14.70 -12.02 -31.92
N ASP A 441 -14.90 -10.74 -32.23
CA ASP A 441 -14.04 -9.95 -33.11
C ASP A 441 -12.81 -9.36 -32.38
N HIS A 442 -12.74 -9.53 -31.05
CA HIS A 442 -11.58 -9.29 -30.22
C HIS A 442 -10.83 -10.58 -29.87
N HIS A 443 -9.56 -10.44 -29.52
CA HIS A 443 -8.68 -11.52 -29.10
C HIS A 443 -8.18 -11.31 -27.68
N LEU A 444 -8.13 -12.40 -26.90
CA LEU A 444 -7.70 -12.36 -25.50
C LEU A 444 -6.25 -11.90 -25.40
N VAL A 445 -5.99 -10.90 -24.56
CA VAL A 445 -4.63 -10.42 -24.23
C VAL A 445 -4.27 -10.90 -22.83
N TYR A 446 -3.05 -11.39 -22.63
CA TYR A 446 -2.64 -11.89 -21.31
C TYR A 446 -1.17 -11.60 -20.97
N LEU A 447 -0.90 -11.52 -19.67
CA LEU A 447 0.43 -11.49 -19.09
C LEU A 447 0.56 -12.56 -18.00
N SER A 448 1.72 -13.21 -17.94
CA SER A 448 2.18 -13.91 -16.74
C SER A 448 3.07 -12.96 -15.97
N LEU A 449 2.72 -12.73 -14.71
CA LEU A 449 3.31 -11.74 -13.83
C LEU A 449 3.98 -12.41 -12.64
N ALA A 450 4.89 -11.71 -11.98
CA ALA A 450 5.45 -12.04 -10.68
C ALA A 450 5.37 -10.82 -9.76
N LEU A 451 4.86 -11.00 -8.55
CA LEU A 451 4.94 -9.99 -7.51
C LEU A 451 6.40 -9.82 -7.09
N THR A 452 6.82 -8.56 -6.96
CA THR A 452 8.12 -8.15 -6.44
C THR A 452 7.94 -7.00 -5.44
N GLY A 453 8.89 -6.80 -4.53
CA GLY A 453 8.78 -5.85 -3.40
C GLY A 453 7.63 -6.18 -2.43
N VAL A 454 7.33 -5.28 -1.48
CA VAL A 454 6.08 -5.21 -0.69
C VAL A 454 5.26 -3.98 -1.08
N GLU A 455 3.93 -4.12 -1.05
CA GLU A 455 3.04 -2.96 -1.23
C GLU A 455 3.06 -2.24 0.10
N VAL A 456 3.66 -1.06 0.11
CA VAL A 456 3.73 -0.28 1.33
C VAL A 456 2.42 0.48 1.44
N PRO A 457 1.74 0.47 2.60
CA PRO A 457 0.42 1.08 2.71
C PRO A 457 0.36 2.49 2.11
N PRO A 458 -0.71 2.90 1.40
CA PRO A 458 -0.86 4.23 0.84
C PRO A 458 -0.54 5.27 1.89
N SER A 459 0.54 6.07 1.70
CA SER A 459 1.16 6.94 2.72
C SER A 459 0.33 7.04 3.99
N THR A 460 0.44 5.98 4.80
CA THR A 460 -0.44 5.89 5.94
C THR A 460 0.09 6.89 6.93
N ASP A 461 -0.82 7.61 7.58
CA ASP A 461 -0.49 8.37 8.78
C ASP A 461 0.48 7.53 9.65
N LEU A 462 1.52 8.16 10.20
CA LEU A 462 2.63 7.46 10.88
C LEU A 462 2.14 6.49 11.96
N VAL A 463 1.00 6.79 12.61
CA VAL A 463 0.39 5.91 13.61
C VAL A 463 -0.04 4.58 13.01
N THR A 464 -0.61 4.61 11.80
CA THR A 464 -1.04 3.40 11.08
C THR A 464 0.16 2.63 10.53
N TYR A 465 1.17 3.33 10.00
CA TYR A 465 2.39 2.71 9.50
C TYR A 465 3.14 1.91 10.59
N TYR A 466 3.26 2.47 11.80
CA TYR A 466 3.96 1.85 12.93
C TYR A 466 3.02 1.13 13.92
N ALA A 467 1.75 0.91 13.59
CA ALA A 467 0.80 0.24 14.48
C ALA A 467 1.30 -1.12 15.02
N PRO A 468 1.99 -1.98 14.25
CA PRO A 468 2.55 -3.24 14.78
C PRO A 468 3.61 -3.06 15.87
N ALA A 469 4.28 -1.91 15.93
CA ALA A 469 5.32 -1.61 16.91
C ALA A 469 4.75 -1.02 18.23
N GLN A 470 3.46 -0.67 18.27
CA GLN A 470 2.86 0.03 19.40
C GLN A 470 2.93 -0.80 20.70
N GLY A 471 3.49 -0.20 21.75
CA GLY A 471 3.59 -0.81 23.08
C GLY A 471 4.62 -1.94 23.19
N LEU A 472 5.43 -2.18 22.16
CA LEU A 472 6.51 -3.18 22.18
C LEU A 472 7.83 -2.57 22.68
N ALA A 473 8.73 -3.43 23.16
CA ALA A 473 10.10 -3.08 23.55
C ALA A 473 11.06 -4.27 23.32
N GLY A 474 12.37 -4.02 23.37
CA GLY A 474 13.42 -5.04 23.19
C GLY A 474 13.30 -5.80 21.87
N ASP A 475 13.56 -7.11 21.90
CA ASP A 475 13.53 -7.97 20.70
C ASP A 475 12.18 -7.99 19.98
N ALA A 476 11.07 -7.86 20.70
CA ALA A 476 9.74 -7.81 20.09
C ALA A 476 9.56 -6.55 19.25
N LEU A 477 10.03 -5.40 19.74
CA LEU A 477 10.04 -4.15 18.99
C LEU A 477 11.01 -4.25 17.80
N ARG A 478 12.19 -4.84 17.99
CA ARG A 478 13.16 -5.06 16.90
C ARG A 478 12.58 -5.84 15.74
N MET A 479 11.95 -6.98 16.02
CA MET A 479 11.32 -7.80 14.97
C MET A 479 10.17 -7.05 14.30
N ALA A 480 9.30 -6.39 15.07
CA ALA A 480 8.20 -5.62 14.49
C ALA A 480 8.69 -4.48 13.59
N LEU A 481 9.73 -3.75 13.99
CA LEU A 481 10.31 -2.68 13.17
C LEU A 481 11.03 -3.23 11.94
N HIS A 482 11.74 -4.36 12.07
CA HIS A 482 12.35 -5.06 10.94
C HIS A 482 11.30 -5.45 9.90
N ASP A 483 10.24 -6.16 10.32
CA ASP A 483 9.15 -6.60 9.44
C ASP A 483 8.39 -5.42 8.78
N ILE A 484 8.43 -4.22 9.37
CA ILE A 484 7.85 -3.01 8.78
C ILE A 484 8.72 -2.45 7.64
N ILE A 485 10.05 -2.58 7.74
CA ILE A 485 11.02 -1.87 6.88
C ILE A 485 11.81 -2.79 5.95
N ASP A 486 11.71 -4.12 6.11
CA ASP A 486 12.53 -5.11 5.41
C ASP A 486 12.30 -5.09 3.88
N ASP A 487 11.07 -5.20 3.40
CA ASP A 487 10.81 -5.40 1.97
C ASP A 487 10.67 -4.07 1.17
N HIS A 488 11.72 -3.24 1.26
CA HIS A 488 11.84 -2.00 0.49
C HIS A 488 12.31 -2.24 -0.95
N VAL A 489 12.05 -1.25 -1.82
CA VAL A 489 12.51 -1.27 -3.20
C VAL A 489 13.99 -0.96 -3.28
N VAL A 490 14.75 -1.90 -3.82
CA VAL A 490 16.17 -1.69 -4.14
C VAL A 490 16.29 -0.68 -5.27
N ILE A 491 16.82 0.50 -4.95
CA ILE A 491 17.09 1.54 -5.93
C ILE A 491 18.35 1.18 -6.74
N ASP A 492 18.35 1.47 -8.05
CA ASP A 492 19.55 1.30 -8.86
C ASP A 492 20.67 2.20 -8.31
N TYR A 493 21.80 1.60 -7.94
CA TYR A 493 22.93 2.33 -7.38
C TYR A 493 23.43 3.47 -8.31
N GLY A 494 23.25 3.36 -9.63
CA GLY A 494 23.59 4.38 -10.61
C GLY A 494 22.74 5.65 -10.54
N ILE A 495 21.50 5.58 -10.00
CA ILE A 495 20.60 6.74 -9.91
C ILE A 495 20.65 7.44 -8.55
N VAL A 496 21.32 6.86 -7.55
CA VAL A 496 21.33 7.40 -6.18
C VAL A 496 21.91 8.82 -6.10
N ASP A 497 22.98 9.13 -6.85
CA ASP A 497 23.57 10.49 -6.88
C ASP A 497 22.56 11.54 -7.39
N ASP A 498 21.70 11.13 -8.32
CA ASP A 498 20.67 11.96 -8.92
C ASP A 498 19.48 12.14 -7.97
N ILE A 499 19.14 11.12 -7.17
CA ILE A 499 18.14 11.21 -6.10
C ILE A 499 18.60 12.11 -4.97
N MET A 500 19.85 11.95 -4.49
CA MET A 500 20.47 12.82 -3.49
C MET A 500 20.47 14.29 -3.90
N GLN A 501 20.62 14.55 -5.21
CA GLN A 501 20.54 15.91 -5.72
C GLN A 501 19.18 16.59 -5.48
N VAL A 502 18.13 15.81 -5.24
CA VAL A 502 16.78 16.31 -4.93
C VAL A 502 16.54 16.30 -3.42
N ILE A 503 16.76 15.16 -2.74
CA ILE A 503 16.40 15.00 -1.32
C ILE A 503 17.35 15.75 -0.37
N ASP A 504 18.58 16.03 -0.80
CA ASP A 504 19.59 16.73 -0.02
C ASP A 504 19.82 18.18 -0.51
N GLU A 505 18.85 18.75 -1.24
CA GLU A 505 18.89 20.14 -1.70
C GLU A 505 19.12 21.12 -0.54
N SER A 506 20.02 22.09 -0.75
CA SER A 506 20.26 23.14 0.24
C SER A 506 19.04 24.06 0.35
N PRO A 507 18.51 24.30 1.56
CA PRO A 507 17.36 25.18 1.76
C PRO A 507 17.66 26.65 1.43
N THR A 508 18.93 27.01 1.31
CA THR A 508 19.36 28.39 1.00
C THR A 508 19.78 28.57 -0.46
N ASN A 509 19.95 27.49 -1.23
CA ASN A 509 20.34 27.55 -2.63
C ASN A 509 19.99 26.25 -3.36
N ALA A 510 18.95 26.27 -4.18
CA ALA A 510 18.46 25.11 -4.95
C ALA A 510 19.46 24.53 -5.97
N ALA A 511 20.53 25.25 -6.31
CA ALA A 511 21.60 24.72 -7.16
C ALA A 511 22.67 23.93 -6.38
N HIS A 512 22.56 23.90 -5.05
CA HIS A 512 23.55 23.31 -4.14
C HIS A 512 22.92 22.23 -3.25
N LEU A 513 23.78 21.39 -2.67
CA LEU A 513 23.44 20.34 -1.72
C LEU A 513 23.92 20.65 -0.31
N ARG A 514 23.10 20.28 0.66
CA ARG A 514 23.55 20.07 2.05
C ARG A 514 24.49 18.87 2.05
N LEU A 515 25.63 18.98 2.73
CA LEU A 515 26.59 17.89 2.86
C LEU A 515 26.58 17.33 4.27
N LEU A 516 26.79 16.02 4.39
CA LEU A 516 27.10 15.37 5.67
C LEU A 516 28.55 15.72 6.08
N TYR A 517 28.77 15.89 7.38
CA TYR A 517 30.05 16.29 7.99
C TYR A 517 30.57 17.67 7.58
N SER A 518 29.71 18.57 7.08
CA SER A 518 30.19 19.86 6.60
C SER A 518 29.23 20.99 6.83
N THR A 519 29.75 22.15 7.26
CA THR A 519 28.94 23.38 7.37
C THR A 519 28.65 24.10 6.06
N ASN A 520 29.35 23.70 5.00
CA ASN A 520 29.21 24.27 3.67
C ASN A 520 28.27 23.46 2.78
N THR A 521 27.92 24.05 1.65
CA THR A 521 27.15 23.42 0.58
C THR A 521 27.97 23.36 -0.70
N LEU A 522 27.71 22.40 -1.58
CA LEU A 522 28.38 22.30 -2.89
C LEU A 522 27.38 22.23 -4.03
N ALA A 523 27.80 22.65 -5.22
CA ALA A 523 26.96 22.60 -6.40
C ALA A 523 26.54 21.16 -6.73
N LYS A 524 25.26 20.97 -7.09
CA LYS A 524 24.71 19.66 -7.51
C LYS A 524 25.56 19.02 -8.61
N SER A 525 25.97 19.82 -9.59
CA SER A 525 26.81 19.42 -10.73
C SER A 525 28.24 18.99 -10.38
N SER A 526 28.67 19.10 -9.12
CA SER A 526 30.00 18.68 -8.66
C SER A 526 30.04 17.25 -8.09
N SER A 527 29.14 16.39 -8.53
CA SER A 527 29.11 14.97 -8.16
C SER A 527 30.31 14.20 -8.74
N ASN A 528 30.99 13.43 -7.91
CA ASN A 528 32.09 12.52 -8.28
C ASN A 528 33.22 13.16 -9.10
N ILE A 529 33.45 14.48 -8.93
CA ILE A 529 34.59 15.19 -9.50
C ILE A 529 35.56 15.63 -8.41
N ALA A 530 36.84 15.73 -8.74
CA ALA A 530 37.87 16.18 -7.80
C ALA A 530 37.56 17.57 -7.24
N GLY A 531 37.53 17.70 -5.92
CA GLY A 531 37.16 18.94 -5.23
C GLY A 531 35.65 19.12 -5.04
N GLY A 532 34.83 18.21 -5.58
CA GLY A 532 33.37 18.20 -5.45
C GLY A 532 32.88 17.39 -4.26
N TRP A 533 31.69 16.79 -4.42
CA TRP A 533 31.08 15.87 -3.46
C TRP A 533 31.01 14.45 -4.04
N ASN A 534 30.97 13.46 -3.17
CA ASN A 534 30.74 12.05 -3.51
C ASN A 534 29.77 11.42 -2.50
N ARG A 535 29.29 10.21 -2.82
CA ARG A 535 28.49 9.42 -1.89
C ARG A 535 29.30 8.95 -0.70
N GLU A 536 28.83 9.30 0.49
CA GLU A 536 29.23 8.72 1.76
C GLU A 536 28.34 7.53 2.06
N HIS A 537 28.97 6.38 2.31
CA HIS A 537 28.35 5.23 2.95
C HIS A 537 28.56 5.39 4.46
N VAL A 538 27.54 5.85 5.19
CA VAL A 538 27.66 6.02 6.65
C VAL A 538 28.02 4.67 7.29
N TRP A 539 27.38 3.58 6.85
CA TRP A 539 27.89 2.23 7.09
C TRP A 539 28.90 1.81 6.01
N PRO A 540 30.21 1.69 6.32
CA PRO A 540 31.22 1.41 5.29
C PRO A 540 31.06 0.03 4.67
N ARG A 541 31.34 -0.07 3.37
CA ARG A 541 31.42 -1.37 2.65
C ARG A 541 32.43 -2.33 3.26
N SER A 542 33.54 -1.82 3.80
CA SER A 542 34.55 -2.66 4.45
C SER A 542 34.02 -3.42 5.67
N ASP A 543 32.90 -2.94 6.24
CA ASP A 543 32.37 -3.37 7.54
C ASP A 543 31.01 -4.08 7.40
N GLY A 544 30.68 -4.61 6.20
CA GLY A 544 29.58 -5.55 6.01
C GLY A 544 28.64 -5.20 4.86
N VAL A 545 28.49 -3.92 4.51
CA VAL A 545 27.66 -3.53 3.35
C VAL A 545 28.26 -4.10 2.06
N GLY A 546 27.42 -4.78 1.28
CA GLY A 546 27.80 -5.45 0.05
C GLY A 546 28.31 -4.52 -1.06
N ASP A 547 28.69 -5.15 -2.18
CA ASP A 547 29.02 -4.46 -3.43
C ASP A 547 27.83 -4.44 -4.42
N GLU A 548 26.73 -5.10 -4.02
CA GLU A 548 25.47 -5.28 -4.71
C GLU A 548 24.40 -5.62 -3.67
N GLY A 549 23.11 -5.47 -4.01
CA GLY A 549 22.01 -5.77 -3.10
C GLY A 549 21.36 -4.55 -2.48
N ALA A 550 20.41 -4.80 -1.59
CA ALA A 550 19.56 -3.77 -0.97
C ALA A 550 20.35 -2.81 -0.08
N ASP A 551 21.23 -3.34 0.75
CA ASP A 551 22.11 -2.60 1.68
C ASP A 551 23.08 -1.66 0.95
N TYR A 552 23.50 -2.02 -0.26
CA TYR A 552 24.44 -1.22 -1.04
C TYR A 552 23.86 0.09 -1.55
N SER A 553 22.58 0.11 -1.93
CA SER A 553 21.89 1.27 -2.52
C SER A 553 20.86 1.94 -1.60
N ASP A 554 20.74 1.49 -0.34
CA ASP A 554 19.78 2.02 0.62
C ASP A 554 20.04 3.50 0.96
N ILE A 555 19.09 4.35 0.60
CA ILE A 555 19.21 5.81 0.67
C ILE A 555 19.15 6.31 2.12
N HIS A 556 18.69 5.53 3.10
CA HIS A 556 18.66 5.94 4.51
C HIS A 556 20.05 6.06 5.14
N HIS A 557 21.08 5.42 4.59
CA HIS A 557 22.48 5.56 5.08
C HIS A 557 23.45 6.23 4.10
N LEU A 558 23.01 6.47 2.85
CA LEU A 558 23.82 7.14 1.86
C LEU A 558 23.61 8.65 1.94
N PHE A 559 24.68 9.45 1.94
CA PHE A 559 24.58 10.92 1.95
C PHE A 559 25.61 11.58 1.03
N PRO A 560 25.36 12.80 0.51
CA PRO A 560 26.40 13.58 -0.15
C PRO A 560 27.41 14.11 0.87
N ALA A 561 28.69 13.84 0.66
CA ALA A 561 29.79 14.36 1.48
C ALA A 561 30.86 15.01 0.62
N LYS A 562 31.63 15.94 1.20
CA LYS A 562 32.80 16.52 0.54
C LYS A 562 33.83 15.39 0.31
N ASP A 563 34.35 15.25 -0.92
CA ASP A 563 35.27 14.15 -1.29
C ASP A 563 36.49 14.01 -0.35
N SER A 564 37.07 15.14 0.09
CA SER A 564 38.20 15.18 1.03
C SER A 564 37.80 14.77 2.45
N VAL A 565 36.61 15.16 2.90
CA VAL A 565 36.10 14.81 4.24
C VAL A 565 35.68 13.35 4.29
N ASN A 566 35.02 12.83 3.25
CA ASN A 566 34.72 11.40 3.10
C ASN A 566 36.01 10.57 3.15
N SER A 567 37.01 10.95 2.34
CA SER A 567 38.34 10.31 2.36
C SER A 567 39.03 10.39 3.72
N LEU A 568 38.84 11.51 4.44
CA LEU A 568 39.40 11.72 5.77
C LEU A 568 38.74 10.84 6.83
N ARG A 569 37.41 10.66 6.76
CA ARG A 569 36.65 9.76 7.63
C ARG A 569 37.03 8.29 7.41
N SER A 570 37.27 7.89 6.16
CA SER A 570 37.62 6.52 5.79
C SER A 570 36.52 5.53 6.17
N ASN A 571 36.80 4.57 7.03
CA ASN A 571 35.89 3.54 7.53
C ASN A 571 35.90 3.51 9.06
N LEU A 572 36.30 4.61 9.70
CA LEU A 572 36.39 4.66 11.16
C LEU A 572 34.99 4.54 11.76
N PRO A 573 34.82 3.70 12.79
CA PRO A 573 33.63 3.69 13.64
C PRO A 573 33.30 5.09 14.16
N PHE A 574 32.01 5.36 14.36
CA PHE A 574 31.59 6.59 15.00
C PHE A 574 31.64 6.46 16.52
N ASP A 575 32.32 7.41 17.14
CA ASP A 575 32.44 7.58 18.60
C ASP A 575 32.87 9.03 18.90
N GLU A 576 32.97 9.41 20.17
CA GLU A 576 33.60 10.65 20.62
C GLU A 576 35.13 10.59 20.41
N SER A 577 35.72 11.64 19.83
CA SER A 577 37.13 11.67 19.44
C SER A 577 37.87 12.89 20.01
N ALA A 578 39.15 12.74 20.31
CA ALA A 578 39.89 13.79 21.02
C ALA A 578 40.60 14.84 20.13
N ASN A 579 40.90 14.53 18.86
CA ASN A 579 41.75 15.39 18.02
C ASN A 579 40.99 15.99 16.85
N LEU A 580 41.12 17.30 16.65
CA LEU A 580 40.47 17.97 15.53
C LEU A 580 40.97 17.40 14.19
N ALA A 581 40.05 16.91 13.35
CA ALA A 581 40.37 16.33 12.05
C ALA A 581 40.75 17.39 10.99
N SER A 582 40.42 18.66 11.26
CA SER A 582 40.67 19.90 10.50
C SER A 582 40.75 19.73 8.97
N ASP A 583 39.60 19.62 8.32
CA ASP A 583 39.39 20.02 6.92
C ASP A 583 38.56 21.32 6.92
N PRO A 584 38.81 22.29 6.02
CA PRO A 584 38.01 23.52 5.93
C PRO A 584 36.50 23.30 5.77
N PHE A 585 36.07 22.14 5.26
CA PHE A 585 34.66 21.77 5.15
C PHE A 585 34.11 21.11 6.41
N SER A 586 34.94 20.47 7.24
CA SER A 586 34.54 19.82 8.49
C SER A 586 35.27 20.44 9.71
N PRO A 587 35.04 21.73 10.00
CA PRO A 587 35.85 22.49 10.96
C PRO A 587 35.68 22.05 12.42
N GLU A 588 34.66 21.23 12.70
CA GLU A 588 34.27 20.78 14.04
C GLU A 588 34.20 19.24 14.12
N SER A 589 34.77 18.53 13.14
CA SER A 589 34.91 17.08 13.22
C SER A 589 36.19 16.70 13.96
N PHE A 590 36.10 15.65 14.77
CA PHE A 590 37.24 15.07 15.48
C PHE A 590 37.52 13.66 14.97
N LYS A 591 38.77 13.24 15.15
CA LYS A 591 39.29 11.97 14.66
C LYS A 591 40.42 11.49 15.55
N ASP A 592 40.49 10.19 15.75
CA ASP A 592 41.66 9.51 16.30
C ASP A 592 41.98 8.24 15.49
N SER A 593 42.68 7.28 16.11
CA SER A 593 43.14 6.08 15.42
C SER A 593 42.03 5.09 15.08
N ASP A 594 40.93 5.18 15.80
CA ASP A 594 39.90 4.15 15.90
C ASP A 594 38.48 4.72 15.87
N SER A 595 38.32 6.05 15.84
CA SER A 595 37.00 6.68 15.73
C SER A 595 36.98 7.98 14.92
N TRP A 596 35.77 8.31 14.46
CA TRP A 596 35.41 9.56 13.82
C TRP A 596 34.21 10.18 14.54
N GLU A 597 34.36 11.43 14.94
CA GLU A 597 33.29 12.24 15.52
C GLU A 597 32.85 13.29 14.49
N PRO A 598 31.59 13.24 14.01
CA PRO A 598 31.06 14.25 13.11
C PRO A 598 30.73 15.53 13.88
N LEU A 599 30.37 16.60 13.17
CA LEU A 599 29.87 17.81 13.81
C LEU A 599 28.59 17.49 14.58
N ASP A 600 28.33 18.21 15.68
CA ASP A 600 27.13 18.04 16.52
C ASP A 600 25.82 17.99 15.72
N ARG A 601 25.68 18.85 14.71
CA ARG A 601 24.49 18.89 13.84
C ARG A 601 24.23 17.60 13.03
N ASP A 602 25.25 16.77 12.85
CA ASP A 602 25.23 15.54 12.05
C ASP A 602 25.27 14.27 12.93
N LYS A 603 25.60 14.40 14.24
CA LYS A 603 25.65 13.27 15.19
C LYS A 603 24.33 12.50 15.24
N GLY A 604 23.20 13.19 15.36
CA GLY A 604 21.86 12.56 15.36
C GLY A 604 21.52 11.85 14.04
N ILE A 605 21.87 12.45 12.90
CA ILE A 605 21.65 11.87 11.57
C ILE A 605 22.41 10.55 11.43
N VAL A 606 23.69 10.56 11.79
CA VAL A 606 24.57 9.38 11.74
C VAL A 606 24.05 8.28 12.66
N ALA A 607 23.66 8.63 13.90
CA ALA A 607 23.09 7.68 14.85
C ALA A 607 21.86 6.98 14.27
N ARG A 608 20.88 7.74 13.78
CA ARG A 608 19.64 7.16 13.25
C ARG A 608 19.84 6.36 11.97
N ALA A 609 20.78 6.76 11.10
CA ALA A 609 21.14 5.98 9.93
C ALA A 609 21.73 4.60 10.32
N LEU A 610 22.64 4.56 11.30
CA LEU A 610 23.25 3.32 11.78
C LEU A 610 22.27 2.42 12.55
N LEU A 611 21.43 3.00 13.42
CA LEU A 611 20.38 2.27 14.14
C LEU A 611 19.39 1.63 13.14
N TYR A 612 19.03 2.37 12.08
CA TYR A 612 18.22 1.84 10.99
C TYR A 612 18.88 0.67 10.28
N MET A 613 20.16 0.80 9.87
CA MET A 613 20.86 -0.25 9.13
C MET A 613 20.93 -1.56 9.90
N MET A 614 21.23 -1.51 11.20
CA MET A 614 21.22 -2.69 12.07
C MET A 614 19.81 -3.30 12.21
N THR A 615 18.76 -2.46 12.23
CA THR A 615 17.38 -2.95 12.35
C THR A 615 16.89 -3.57 11.04
N ARG A 616 17.26 -2.96 9.91
CA ARG A 616 16.86 -3.40 8.58
C ARG A 616 17.60 -4.67 8.16
N TYR A 617 18.91 -4.75 8.34
CA TYR A 617 19.72 -5.84 7.79
C TYR A 617 20.19 -6.80 8.89
N ASP A 618 19.34 -7.77 9.23
CA ASP A 618 19.62 -8.81 10.22
C ASP A 618 20.23 -10.10 9.60
N GLY A 619 20.63 -10.03 8.33
CA GLY A 619 21.18 -11.15 7.56
C GLY A 619 20.16 -12.09 6.94
N SER A 620 18.87 -11.76 6.98
CA SER A 620 17.81 -12.52 6.30
C SER A 620 17.82 -12.38 4.76
N ASP A 621 18.35 -11.28 4.21
CA ASP A 621 18.42 -11.08 2.75
C ASP A 621 19.57 -11.84 2.10
N ALA A 622 19.33 -12.38 0.90
CA ALA A 622 20.27 -13.23 0.18
C ALA A 622 21.63 -12.61 -0.16
N LEU A 623 21.73 -11.27 -0.19
CA LEU A 623 22.95 -10.52 -0.53
C LEU A 623 23.47 -9.63 0.61
N SER A 624 22.82 -9.65 1.77
CA SER A 624 23.24 -8.87 2.94
C SER A 624 23.87 -9.77 4.00
N VAL A 625 24.61 -9.18 4.93
CA VAL A 625 25.02 -9.83 6.17
C VAL A 625 24.26 -9.22 7.34
N ASP A 626 24.32 -9.89 8.49
CA ASP A 626 23.82 -9.34 9.75
C ASP A 626 24.68 -8.13 10.16
N LEU A 627 24.09 -6.93 10.12
CA LEU A 627 24.72 -5.67 10.47
C LEU A 627 24.48 -5.38 11.96
N LEU A 628 25.56 -5.14 12.70
CA LEU A 628 25.57 -5.03 14.15
C LEU A 628 26.25 -3.73 14.61
N LEU A 629 25.68 -3.06 15.59
CA LEU A 629 26.34 -1.99 16.36
C LEU A 629 26.93 -2.62 17.63
N ALA A 630 28.15 -2.28 18.00
CA ALA A 630 28.78 -2.84 19.20
C ALA A 630 29.78 -1.88 19.85
N ASP A 631 29.83 -1.87 21.18
CA ASP A 631 30.76 -1.03 21.95
C ASP A 631 32.21 -1.56 21.96
N ASN A 632 32.47 -2.72 21.36
CA ASN A 632 33.82 -3.26 21.16
C ASN A 632 33.90 -4.10 19.87
N THR A 633 35.10 -4.21 19.30
CA THR A 633 35.29 -4.74 17.94
C THR A 633 35.04 -6.25 17.80
N SER A 634 34.34 -6.56 16.69
CA SER A 634 34.37 -7.76 15.82
C SER A 634 33.32 -8.85 16.10
N PRO A 635 32.44 -9.15 15.12
CA PRO A 635 32.82 -9.71 13.80
C PRO A 635 32.58 -8.79 12.57
N VAL A 636 32.75 -9.35 11.35
CA VAL A 636 32.34 -8.74 10.06
C VAL A 636 30.86 -8.33 10.15
N GLY A 637 30.51 -7.16 9.63
CA GLY A 637 29.17 -6.61 9.82
C GLY A 637 29.06 -5.69 11.04
N THR A 638 30.14 -5.34 11.76
CA THR A 638 30.06 -4.47 12.95
C THR A 638 30.58 -3.06 12.66
N HIS A 639 29.82 -2.02 13.01
CA HIS A 639 30.25 -0.62 12.84
C HIS A 639 29.67 0.32 13.91
N GLY A 640 30.44 1.32 14.37
CA GLY A 640 30.00 2.32 15.36
C GLY A 640 29.78 1.81 16.79
N VAL A 641 29.89 2.71 17.77
CA VAL A 641 29.73 2.42 19.20
C VAL A 641 28.27 2.65 19.63
N LEU A 642 27.52 1.59 19.90
CA LEU A 642 26.08 1.64 20.18
C LEU A 642 25.75 2.61 21.32
N ALA A 643 26.49 2.56 22.43
CA ALA A 643 26.28 3.45 23.57
C ALA A 643 26.35 4.93 23.16
N THR A 644 27.39 5.31 22.41
CA THR A 644 27.58 6.66 21.90
C THR A 644 26.48 7.07 20.92
N LEU A 645 26.07 6.17 20.01
CA LEU A 645 25.00 6.45 19.06
C LEU A 645 23.64 6.65 19.76
N LEU A 646 23.36 5.93 20.84
CA LEU A 646 22.16 6.15 21.66
C LEU A 646 22.22 7.52 22.36
N GLU A 647 23.38 7.91 22.89
CA GLU A 647 23.58 9.25 23.47
C GLU A 647 23.37 10.35 22.42
N TRP A 648 23.93 10.20 21.22
CA TRP A 648 23.74 11.15 20.13
C TRP A 648 22.29 11.23 19.65
N ASN A 649 21.58 10.11 19.56
CA ASN A 649 20.16 10.12 19.20
C ASN A 649 19.31 10.91 20.20
N ARG A 650 19.63 10.83 21.51
CA ARG A 650 18.95 11.61 22.56
C ARG A 650 19.34 13.09 22.52
N ALA A 651 20.64 13.38 22.40
CA ALA A 651 21.16 14.75 22.46
C ALA A 651 20.80 15.58 21.22
N PHE A 652 20.64 14.93 20.06
CA PHE A 652 20.37 15.57 18.77
C PHE A 652 19.09 15.00 18.13
N PRO A 653 17.89 15.47 18.55
CA PRO A 653 16.61 15.03 17.99
C PRO A 653 16.49 15.21 16.47
N PRO A 654 15.59 14.48 15.79
CA PRO A 654 15.39 14.60 14.36
C PRO A 654 15.05 16.03 13.93
N THR A 655 15.79 16.52 12.93
CA THR A 655 15.56 17.84 12.32
C THR A 655 14.44 17.79 11.26
N GLU A 656 13.93 18.95 10.85
CA GLU A 656 12.99 19.04 9.71
C GLU A 656 13.60 18.50 8.41
N TYR A 657 14.90 18.70 8.20
CA TYR A 657 15.63 18.13 7.08
C TYR A 657 15.57 16.59 7.08
N GLU A 658 15.78 15.95 8.24
CA GLU A 658 15.69 14.49 8.34
C GLU A 658 14.30 13.96 8.09
N ARG A 659 13.27 14.61 8.66
CA ARG A 659 11.87 14.23 8.42
C ARG A 659 11.50 14.36 6.94
N ALA A 660 11.83 15.49 6.31
CA ALA A 660 11.58 15.71 4.89
C ALA A 660 12.32 14.70 4.01
N ARG A 661 13.55 14.33 4.37
CA ARG A 661 14.32 13.31 3.68
C ARG A 661 13.69 11.92 3.84
N ASN A 662 13.25 11.55 5.04
CA ASN A 662 12.57 10.29 5.33
C ASN A 662 11.26 10.17 4.54
N ASP A 663 10.47 11.25 4.51
CA ASP A 663 9.25 11.34 3.71
C ASP A 663 9.53 11.19 2.21
N ALA A 664 10.59 11.82 1.70
CA ALA A 664 10.96 11.76 0.28
C ALA A 664 11.49 10.37 -0.12
N ILE A 665 12.23 9.68 0.74
CA ILE A 665 12.68 8.30 0.50
C ILE A 665 11.49 7.33 0.45
N TYR A 666 10.53 7.52 1.35
CA TYR A 666 9.30 6.75 1.41
C TYR A 666 8.39 7.00 0.19
N ALA A 667 8.04 8.26 -0.07
CA ALA A 667 7.09 8.64 -1.13
C ALA A 667 7.71 8.67 -2.53
N GLY A 668 9.03 8.77 -2.59
CA GLY A 668 9.83 8.85 -3.81
C GLY A 668 10.00 10.25 -4.38
N VAL A 669 11.02 10.39 -5.22
CA VAL A 669 11.33 11.63 -5.93
C VAL A 669 11.46 11.41 -7.43
N SER A 670 10.99 12.38 -8.21
CA SER A 670 11.08 12.34 -9.66
C SER A 670 12.47 12.74 -10.13
N VAL A 671 13.19 11.79 -10.75
CA VAL A 671 14.49 12.02 -11.37
C VAL A 671 14.57 11.32 -12.73
N ASN A 672 15.10 12.02 -13.73
CA ASN A 672 15.23 11.53 -15.10
C ASN A 672 13.90 11.03 -15.72
N GLY A 673 12.78 11.66 -15.34
CA GLY A 673 11.44 11.32 -15.83
C GLY A 673 10.81 10.10 -15.15
N ALA A 674 11.43 9.57 -14.09
CA ALA A 674 10.89 8.49 -13.27
C ALA A 674 10.87 8.86 -11.77
N VAL A 675 9.79 8.56 -11.05
CA VAL A 675 9.71 8.54 -9.59
C VAL A 675 10.45 7.33 -9.04
N HIS A 676 11.42 7.59 -8.16
CA HIS A 676 12.18 6.57 -7.45
C HIS A 676 11.82 6.64 -5.97
N ALA A 677 11.09 5.63 -5.49
CA ALA A 677 10.73 5.48 -4.08
C ALA A 677 11.42 4.22 -3.55
N GLN A 678 12.15 4.36 -2.44
CA GLN A 678 12.62 3.19 -1.71
C GLN A 678 11.45 2.53 -0.98
N GLY A 679 10.47 3.34 -0.54
CA GLY A 679 9.19 2.85 -0.04
C GLY A 679 9.17 2.50 1.44
N ASN A 680 10.30 2.47 2.14
CA ASN A 680 10.32 2.30 3.61
C ASN A 680 10.79 3.58 4.32
N ARG A 681 10.48 3.67 5.62
CA ARG A 681 10.88 4.78 6.50
C ARG A 681 11.99 4.34 7.46
N ASN A 682 12.78 5.30 7.91
CA ASN A 682 13.65 5.13 9.06
C ASN A 682 12.84 5.35 10.36
N PRO A 683 12.59 4.29 11.16
CA PRO A 683 11.75 4.39 12.37
C PRO A 683 12.32 5.35 13.41
N PHE A 684 13.64 5.50 13.46
CA PHE A 684 14.30 6.34 14.45
C PHE A 684 14.25 7.83 14.09
N VAL A 685 13.94 8.17 12.83
CA VAL A 685 13.65 9.56 12.42
C VAL A 685 12.21 9.94 12.78
N ASP A 686 11.26 9.03 12.56
CA ASP A 686 9.84 9.29 12.87
C ASP A 686 9.54 9.22 14.37
N PHE A 687 10.13 8.23 15.06
CA PHE A 687 9.98 7.97 16.50
C PHE A 687 11.35 7.69 17.14
N PRO A 688 12.16 8.72 17.45
CA PRO A 688 13.50 8.55 18.02
C PRO A 688 13.50 7.78 19.36
N GLN A 689 12.37 7.72 20.05
CA GLN A 689 12.17 6.95 21.28
C GLN A 689 12.35 5.44 21.09
N PHE A 690 12.10 4.92 19.88
CA PHE A 690 12.27 3.48 19.59
C PHE A 690 13.70 3.01 19.82
N ALA A 691 14.70 3.87 19.64
CA ALA A 691 16.11 3.52 19.86
C ALA A 691 16.33 3.03 21.30
N ASP A 692 15.87 3.80 22.28
CA ASP A 692 16.02 3.44 23.69
C ASP A 692 15.19 2.23 24.08
N ALA A 693 13.93 2.16 23.63
CA ALA A 693 13.05 1.04 23.96
C ALA A 693 13.52 -0.28 23.35
N MET A 694 14.25 -0.24 22.24
CA MET A 694 14.76 -1.41 21.57
C MET A 694 16.13 -1.85 22.11
N PHE A 695 17.07 -0.91 22.27
CA PHE A 695 18.47 -1.24 22.59
C PHE A 695 18.82 -1.21 24.08
N LEU A 696 18.03 -0.55 24.93
CA LEU A 696 18.26 -0.60 26.37
C LEU A 696 17.64 -1.88 26.96
N GLY A 697 18.47 -2.69 27.60
CA GLY A 697 18.02 -3.93 28.25
C GLY A 697 16.97 -3.73 29.35
N THR A 698 16.32 -4.83 29.74
CA THR A 698 15.37 -4.84 30.86
C THR A 698 16.08 -4.44 32.16
N GLY A 699 15.77 -3.27 32.71
CA GLY A 699 16.39 -2.74 33.94
C GLY A 699 17.17 -1.43 33.76
N THR A 700 17.39 -0.97 32.53
CA THR A 700 17.84 0.40 32.26
C THR A 700 16.62 1.24 31.86
N ASN A 701 16.39 2.33 32.59
CA ASN A 701 15.32 3.26 32.31
C ASN A 701 15.86 4.49 31.57
N SER A 702 15.07 5.02 30.65
CA SER A 702 15.38 6.26 29.95
C SER A 702 14.10 7.03 29.65
N PHE A 703 14.24 8.33 29.40
CA PHE A 703 13.09 9.17 29.07
C PHE A 703 12.37 8.67 27.81
N GLY A 704 13.08 8.29 26.74
CA GLY A 704 12.47 7.78 25.52
C GLY A 704 11.67 6.49 25.73
N LYS A 705 12.21 5.55 26.52
CA LYS A 705 11.51 4.32 26.87
C LYS A 705 10.25 4.60 27.70
N TRP A 706 10.33 5.53 28.65
CA TRP A 706 9.18 5.97 29.45
C TRP A 706 8.11 6.65 28.57
N GLN A 707 8.51 7.51 27.63
CA GLN A 707 7.58 8.15 26.68
C GLN A 707 6.76 7.11 25.91
N LEU A 708 7.40 6.05 25.38
CA LEU A 708 6.70 4.97 24.67
C LEU A 708 5.74 4.15 25.55
N GLN A 709 5.95 4.14 26.86
CA GLN A 709 5.06 3.46 27.81
C GLN A 709 3.88 4.34 28.22
N ARG A 710 4.01 5.66 28.19
CA ARG A 710 3.00 6.61 28.69
C ARG A 710 2.15 7.24 27.59
N PHE A 711 2.69 7.37 26.39
CA PHE A 711 2.03 8.02 25.26
C PHE A 711 1.72 7.04 24.14
N THR A 712 0.59 7.24 23.48
CA THR A 712 0.29 6.60 22.19
C THR A 712 1.20 7.15 21.08
N LEU A 713 1.37 6.42 19.98
CA LEU A 713 2.12 6.92 18.82
C LEU A 713 1.59 8.28 18.31
N ALA A 714 0.28 8.49 18.34
CA ALA A 714 -0.33 9.77 17.96
C ALA A 714 0.11 10.93 18.88
N GLN A 715 0.20 10.68 20.19
CA GLN A 715 0.64 11.68 21.16
C GLN A 715 2.15 11.95 21.04
N LEU A 716 2.95 10.94 20.69
CA LEU A 716 4.39 11.07 20.51
C LEU A 716 4.78 11.97 19.32
N LEU A 717 3.87 12.19 18.38
CA LEU A 717 4.05 13.12 17.25
C LEU A 717 3.79 14.59 17.64
N ASP A 718 3.24 14.84 18.83
CA ASP A 718 2.97 16.18 19.34
C ASP A 718 3.91 16.51 20.49
N GLU A 719 4.97 17.28 20.19
CA GLU A 719 5.94 17.72 21.20
C GLU A 719 5.31 18.57 22.32
N SER A 720 4.14 19.19 22.09
CA SER A 720 3.44 19.93 23.15
C SER A 720 2.74 19.02 24.16
N ILE A 721 2.64 17.72 23.86
CA ILE A 721 2.07 16.70 24.74
C ILE A 721 3.19 15.83 25.31
N SER A 722 4.02 15.23 24.47
CA SER A 722 5.03 14.25 24.92
C SER A 722 6.43 14.82 25.07
N GLY A 723 6.67 16.08 24.69
CA GLY A 723 8.00 16.69 24.72
C GLY A 723 8.56 16.82 26.15
N VAL A 724 9.88 16.97 26.25
CA VAL A 724 10.60 16.99 27.54
C VAL A 724 10.06 18.04 28.52
N SER A 725 9.67 19.21 28.02
CA SER A 725 9.15 20.33 28.82
C SER A 725 7.63 20.51 28.70
N ALA A 726 6.91 19.52 28.18
CA ALA A 726 5.46 19.54 28.11
C ALA A 726 4.84 19.13 29.45
N ASP A 727 3.71 19.74 29.78
CA ASP A 727 2.88 19.50 30.97
C ASP A 727 1.41 19.47 30.49
N PRO A 728 0.97 18.37 29.86
CA PRO A 728 -0.35 18.28 29.25
C PRO A 728 -1.51 18.26 30.27
N GLU A 729 -1.26 17.91 31.52
CA GLU A 729 -2.19 17.86 32.66
C GLU A 729 -2.29 19.20 33.39
N GLY A 730 -1.27 20.06 33.26
CA GLY A 730 -1.21 21.40 33.83
C GLY A 730 -0.99 21.43 35.34
N ASP A 731 -0.33 20.41 35.91
CA ASP A 731 -0.08 20.32 37.35
C ASP A 731 1.23 21.02 37.77
N GLY A 732 2.02 21.46 36.79
CA GLY A 732 3.26 22.20 36.96
C GLY A 732 4.51 21.34 36.98
N LEU A 733 4.41 20.03 36.73
CA LEU A 733 5.52 19.14 36.47
C LEU A 733 5.65 18.91 34.97
N ASP A 734 6.84 19.08 34.42
CA ASP A 734 7.06 18.67 33.04
C ASP A 734 7.26 17.15 32.91
N ASN A 735 7.07 16.63 31.70
CA ASN A 735 7.21 15.20 31.42
C ASN A 735 8.54 14.60 31.90
N TYR A 736 9.63 15.38 31.89
CA TYR A 736 10.92 14.88 32.34
C TYR A 736 10.98 14.78 33.87
N GLU A 737 10.41 15.76 34.59
CA GLU A 737 10.18 15.67 36.03
C GLU A 737 9.27 14.47 36.37
N GLU A 738 8.17 14.30 35.65
CA GLU A 738 7.26 13.14 35.75
C GLU A 738 8.00 11.82 35.58
N PHE A 739 8.87 11.72 34.57
CA PHE A 739 9.75 10.56 34.37
C PHE A 739 10.68 10.32 35.56
N LEU A 740 11.34 11.35 36.09
CA LEU A 740 12.26 11.19 37.22
C LEU A 740 11.54 10.77 38.51
N LEU A 741 10.23 10.98 38.58
CA LEU A 741 9.41 10.78 39.77
C LEU A 741 8.41 9.62 39.66
N ASN A 742 8.39 8.91 38.52
CA ASN A 742 7.42 7.88 38.21
C ASN A 742 5.96 8.36 38.27
N GLY A 743 5.71 9.61 37.88
CA GLY A 743 4.35 10.14 37.82
C GLY A 743 3.61 9.73 36.54
N ASN A 744 2.43 10.31 36.37
CA ASN A 744 1.51 10.05 35.28
C ASN A 744 1.23 11.37 34.52
N PRO A 745 1.85 11.56 33.34
CA PRO A 745 1.80 12.81 32.58
C PRO A 745 0.46 13.04 31.87
N MET A 746 -0.61 12.42 32.36
CA MET A 746 -1.96 12.51 31.81
C MET A 746 -3.01 12.59 32.93
N ALA A 747 -2.60 12.51 34.20
CA ALA A 747 -3.48 12.61 35.35
C ALA A 747 -2.78 13.43 36.43
N GLY A 748 -3.19 14.67 36.63
CA GLY A 748 -2.63 15.58 37.65
C GLY A 748 -2.99 15.21 39.09
N ASP A 749 -2.87 13.93 39.45
CA ASP A 749 -2.99 13.40 40.81
C ASP A 749 -1.66 12.88 41.36
N ASP A 750 -0.54 13.22 40.73
CA ASP A 750 0.79 12.83 41.16
C ASP A 750 1.19 13.46 42.50
N VAL A 751 1.86 12.65 43.32
CA VAL A 751 2.44 13.07 44.60
C VAL A 751 3.93 12.75 44.57
N PRO A 752 4.77 13.60 43.93
CA PRO A 752 6.21 13.40 43.75
C PRO A 752 6.98 13.08 45.02
N LEU A 753 6.53 13.69 46.12
CA LEU A 753 7.13 13.59 47.44
C LEU A 753 6.00 13.55 48.49
N ASP A 754 5.67 12.35 48.94
CA ASP A 754 4.73 12.16 50.04
C ASP A 754 5.43 12.36 51.38
N VAL A 755 4.80 13.14 52.26
CA VAL A 755 5.34 13.50 53.57
C VAL A 755 4.36 13.07 54.65
N ALA A 756 4.72 12.02 55.37
CA ALA A 756 3.90 11.47 56.45
C ALA A 756 4.57 11.70 57.81
N ARG A 757 3.76 11.88 58.87
CA ARG A 757 4.24 11.96 60.25
C ARG A 757 3.58 10.89 61.11
N THR A 758 4.39 10.14 61.85
CA THR A 758 3.93 9.18 62.87
C THR A 758 4.70 9.41 64.17
N GLY A 759 4.06 10.03 65.16
CA GLY A 759 4.73 10.39 66.42
C GLY A 759 5.83 11.44 66.22
N ASP A 760 7.04 11.09 66.63
CA ASP A 760 8.27 11.86 66.47
C ASP A 760 8.95 11.62 65.11
N GLN A 761 8.42 10.72 64.27
CA GLN A 761 9.03 10.43 62.96
C GLN A 761 8.32 11.15 61.82
N VAL A 762 9.12 11.72 60.90
CA VAL A 762 8.68 12.21 59.58
C VAL A 762 9.27 11.31 58.51
N THR A 763 8.43 10.75 57.65
CA THR A 763 8.85 9.92 56.53
C THR A 763 8.58 10.67 55.23
N LEU A 764 9.63 10.78 54.42
CA LEU A 764 9.59 11.28 53.05
C LEU A 764 9.59 10.09 52.10
N THR A 765 8.60 9.99 51.24
CA THR A 765 8.49 8.92 50.24
C THR A 765 8.57 9.54 48.85
N PHE A 766 9.52 9.08 48.03
CA PHE A 766 9.64 9.48 46.64
C PHE A 766 10.17 8.33 45.78
N PHE A 767 10.08 8.46 44.46
CA PHE A 767 10.56 7.48 43.51
C PHE A 767 11.76 8.03 42.74
N ARG A 768 12.60 7.14 42.22
CA ARG A 768 13.63 7.46 41.23
C ARG A 768 13.79 6.35 40.20
N PRO A 769 14.09 6.67 38.94
CA PRO A 769 14.43 5.67 37.94
C PRO A 769 15.80 5.02 38.23
N LYS A 770 15.97 3.78 37.80
CA LYS A 770 17.25 3.07 37.89
C LYS A 770 18.16 3.39 36.70
N GLY A 771 19.46 3.49 36.97
CA GLY A 771 20.48 3.68 35.93
C GLY A 771 20.57 5.09 35.37
N VAL A 772 19.80 6.04 35.92
CA VAL A 772 19.82 7.45 35.55
C VAL A 772 20.76 8.21 36.49
N MET A 773 21.64 9.04 35.93
CA MET A 773 22.63 9.84 36.68
C MET A 773 22.22 11.32 36.82
N GLU A 774 21.15 11.74 36.16
CA GLU A 774 20.61 13.11 36.23
C GLU A 774 19.98 13.42 37.60
N GLN A 775 19.94 14.72 37.95
CA GLN A 775 19.41 15.24 39.21
C GLN A 775 18.09 15.96 38.97
N ALA A 776 17.09 15.72 39.83
CA ALA A 776 15.84 16.48 39.87
C ALA A 776 15.67 17.13 41.25
N GLN A 777 15.15 18.36 41.27
CA GLN A 777 14.88 19.06 42.51
C GLN A 777 13.44 18.84 42.96
N LEU A 778 13.25 18.19 44.10
CA LEU A 778 11.94 17.99 44.72
C LEU A 778 11.66 19.06 45.77
N ARG A 779 10.52 19.73 45.62
CA ARG A 779 10.05 20.73 46.58
C ARG A 779 8.68 20.35 47.11
N SER A 780 8.60 20.03 48.40
CA SER A 780 7.32 19.85 49.09
C SER A 780 7.34 20.62 50.41
N SER A 781 6.20 21.19 50.77
CA SER A 781 6.02 21.91 52.03
C SER A 781 4.83 21.35 52.77
N ILE A 782 5.07 20.78 53.96
CA ILE A 782 4.01 20.38 54.88
C ILE A 782 3.84 21.46 55.96
N THR A 783 2.62 21.94 56.14
CA THR A 783 2.32 22.89 57.22
C THR A 783 2.03 22.13 58.51
N LEU A 784 2.97 22.20 59.46
CA LEU A 784 2.80 21.67 60.81
C LEU A 784 2.64 22.85 61.79
N GLU A 785 1.45 23.49 61.78
CA GLU A 785 1.00 24.56 62.71
C GLU A 785 1.73 25.94 62.66
N PRO A 786 1.14 27.05 63.16
CA PRO A 786 1.56 28.42 62.82
C PRO A 786 2.58 29.10 63.80
N ALA A 787 3.86 29.26 63.43
CA ALA A 787 4.94 30.11 64.00
C ALA A 787 6.38 29.90 63.41
N GLY A 788 6.93 30.89 62.69
CA GLY A 788 8.39 31.21 62.57
C GLY A 788 9.43 30.17 62.10
N TRP A 789 10.26 30.53 61.11
CA TRP A 789 11.34 29.68 60.55
C TRP A 789 12.62 29.65 61.41
N THR A 790 13.25 28.49 61.59
CA THR A 790 14.60 28.36 62.17
C THR A 790 15.34 27.16 61.56
N ASN A 791 16.59 27.36 61.10
CA ASN A 791 17.41 26.28 60.52
C ASN A 791 17.89 25.29 61.59
N VAL A 792 17.78 23.99 61.30
CA VAL A 792 18.22 22.90 62.19
C VAL A 792 19.39 22.15 61.54
N PRO A 793 20.62 22.27 62.06
CA PRO A 793 21.75 21.50 61.54
C PRO A 793 21.79 20.07 62.13
N ASN A 794 22.22 19.10 61.31
CA ASN A 794 22.57 17.71 61.66
C ASN A 794 21.44 16.84 62.26
N TRP A 795 20.56 16.35 61.40
CA TRP A 795 19.53 15.36 61.72
C TRP A 795 20.03 13.95 61.38
N GLU A 796 19.72 12.97 62.24
CA GLU A 796 19.94 11.55 61.93
C GLU A 796 18.77 11.03 61.11
N ALA A 797 19.06 10.37 59.99
CA ALA A 797 18.05 9.80 59.13
C ALA A 797 18.42 8.38 58.69
N SER A 798 17.41 7.53 58.55
CA SER A 798 17.53 6.19 57.99
C SER A 798 16.79 6.13 56.66
N SER A 799 17.40 5.52 55.64
CA SER A 799 16.78 5.29 54.33
C SER A 799 16.47 3.82 54.09
N VAL A 800 15.31 3.56 53.50
CA VAL A 800 14.91 2.24 52.99
C VAL A 800 14.68 2.35 51.49
N PHE A 801 15.24 1.41 50.73
CA PHE A 801 15.10 1.33 49.28
C PHE A 801 14.25 0.11 48.92
N THR A 802 13.18 0.31 48.16
CA THR A 802 12.30 -0.76 47.68
C THR A 802 12.33 -0.83 46.16
N GLU A 803 12.60 -2.00 45.62
CA GLU A 803 12.72 -2.26 44.18
C GLU A 803 11.33 -2.39 43.51
N LEU A 804 11.08 -1.60 42.46
CA LEU A 804 9.79 -1.56 41.73
C LEU A 804 10.01 -1.61 40.20
N GLY A 805 10.70 -2.65 39.72
CA GLY A 805 11.00 -2.78 38.29
C GLY A 805 12.00 -1.72 37.82
N ASP A 806 11.56 -0.79 36.96
CA ASP A 806 12.39 0.30 36.42
C ASP A 806 12.62 1.46 37.41
N TYR A 807 11.92 1.44 38.56
CA TYR A 807 12.02 2.45 39.62
C TYR A 807 12.45 1.86 40.96
N GLN A 808 12.96 2.72 41.83
CA GLN A 808 13.12 2.47 43.26
C GLN A 808 12.26 3.45 44.04
N ARG A 809 11.49 2.94 44.99
CA ARG A 809 10.86 3.76 46.03
C ARG A 809 11.85 3.96 47.17
N ILE A 810 11.99 5.20 47.62
CA ILE A 810 12.86 5.59 48.72
C ILE A 810 11.99 6.12 49.85
N ASP A 811 12.09 5.49 51.02
CA ASP A 811 11.50 6.00 52.25
C ASP A 811 12.63 6.56 53.12
N TYR A 812 12.66 7.88 53.30
CA TYR A 812 13.63 8.58 54.14
C TYR A 812 12.96 8.98 55.46
N THR A 813 13.38 8.37 56.57
CA THR A 813 12.76 8.64 57.88
C THR A 813 13.67 9.49 58.75
N ILE A 814 13.08 10.57 59.26
CA ILE A 814 13.67 11.59 60.13
C ILE A 814 13.08 11.42 61.51
N THR A 815 13.91 11.32 62.53
CA THR A 815 13.42 11.37 63.92
C THR A 815 13.54 12.80 64.45
N LEU A 816 12.42 13.36 64.90
CA LEU A 816 12.32 14.70 65.46
C LEU A 816 12.61 14.66 66.96
N ASP A 817 13.45 15.58 67.46
CA ASP A 817 13.71 15.71 68.89
C ASP A 817 12.55 16.43 69.62
N GLU A 818 11.64 15.65 70.20
CA GLU A 818 10.46 16.16 70.92
C GLU A 818 10.80 16.93 72.21
N ASP A 819 11.99 16.71 72.81
CA ASP A 819 12.38 17.32 74.09
C ASP A 819 12.88 18.77 73.96
N SER A 820 13.05 19.28 72.74
CA SER A 820 13.59 20.62 72.49
C SER A 820 12.59 21.77 72.70
N GLY A 821 11.30 21.48 72.91
CA GLY A 821 10.25 22.48 73.18
C GLY A 821 9.98 23.48 72.05
N LEU A 822 10.51 23.23 70.85
CA LEU A 822 10.39 24.10 69.68
C LEU A 822 9.52 23.42 68.62
N PHE A 823 8.24 23.80 68.58
CA PHE A 823 7.34 23.51 67.47
C PHE A 823 7.85 24.27 66.23
N ARG A 824 8.35 23.56 65.20
CA ARG A 824 9.07 24.14 64.05
C ARG A 824 8.40 23.79 62.72
N PHE A 825 8.53 24.72 61.77
CA PHE A 825 8.21 24.57 60.34
C PHE A 825 9.32 23.82 59.64
N TRP A 826 8.96 23.01 58.64
CA TRP A 826 9.92 22.31 57.81
C TRP A 826 9.54 22.53 56.34
N GLN A 827 10.44 23.19 55.61
CA GLN A 827 10.48 23.14 54.15
C GLN A 827 11.55 22.12 53.82
N VAL A 828 11.17 21.03 53.17
CA VAL A 828 12.13 20.05 52.69
C VAL A 828 12.40 20.40 51.24
N VAL A 829 13.63 20.84 50.99
CA VAL A 829 14.18 20.95 49.63
C VAL A 829 15.12 19.77 49.48
N PHE A 830 14.78 18.86 48.59
CA PHE A 830 15.62 17.73 48.22
C PHE A 830 16.19 18.02 46.83
N GLU A 831 17.51 17.95 46.70
CA GLU A 831 18.26 18.20 45.46
C GLU A 831 18.90 16.92 44.96
#